data_AF-A0A8B9ULM2-F1
#
_entry.id   AF-A0A8B9ULM2-F1
#
_cell.length_a   1.000
_cell.length_b   1.000
_cell.length_c   1.000
_cell.angle_alpha   90.00
_cell.angle_beta   90.00
_cell.angle_gamma   90.00
#
_symmetry.space_group_name_H-M   'P 1'
#
loop_
_entity.id
_entity.type
_entity.pdbx_description
1 polymer ?
#
loop_
_entity_poly.entity_id
_entity_poly.type
_entity_poly.pdbx_seq_one_letter_code
_entity_poly.pdbx_strand_id
1 'polypeptide(L)'
;MGQCQNVARQSLTTYVIIMNRTHIEIDVHRLNDGGLLLSYNGNSYTTYMKEEIDRYRITIGNKTCDFEKEKDPTVLRSPSAGKLLQYTVEDGGHLAEGSVYAEIEVMKIIMTLTVEEAGRVHYVKRPGALLEAGCVIARLELDDPTKVKPAQPFTGGLPAQQTLPITGEKQHQVLRNVLENLTNVMNGYCLPEPYFSAKVKEWVAQLMKTLRDPSLPLLELQEIMTSISGRIPLSVEKSIRKVMAQYASNITSVLCRFPSQQIATVLDTHAATLQRKAEREVFFMNTQSVVQLVQRYRSGIRGYMKAVVLDLLRRYLQVEMQFQHAHYDKCVISLREQYKPDMTPVLESIFSHAQVAKKNLLVTMLIDQLCGRDPTLTDELTAILNELTQLSKTEHSKVALRARQVLIASHLPSYELRHNQVESIFLSAIDMYGHEFCPENLKVYVRRGYIAYELNSLQHRQLSDGTCLVEFQFMLPFSHPNRMSVPISISNPDLARHSTELFMDSGFSPLSQRMGAMVAFDKFEDFTRNFDEVISCFANPPLETSLFSEARATVYEEEDGKNIREEPIHILNIALRCADHVEDEKLVPIFRAFAQSKKTILVDCGLRRITFLIAQQVSREFPKFFTFRARDEFAEDRIYRHLEPALAFQLELSRMRNFDLTAIPCANHKMHLYLGAAKVQAGTEATDYRFFIRAIVRHSDLITKEASFEYLQNEGERLLLEAMDELEVAFNNTSVRTDCNHIFLNFVPTVVMDPSKIEESVRSMVMRYGSRLWKLRVLQAEVKINIRLTPTTTAIPIRLFLTNESGYYLDISLYKEVRDSSTGNIMFQSYGDKQGPQHGMLINTPYVTKDLLQAKRFQAQSLGTTYVYDFPEMIRQVGMVAFKMKLKTPEYPKGRDIVLICNDITHKIGSFGPEEDLVFLRASELARAEGIPRVYIAANSGARIGFAEEIKHMFQVAWVDPEDPYKGFKYLYLTPQDYTRISAMNSVHCEHVEEGGESRYVLLDIIGKDNGFGVENLRAAGTIAGESSRAYDEIVTISMVTCRAIGIGAYLVRLGQRVIQVENSHIILTGVTALNKVPCSSAVPIPWEEGAVPWQVALTSPCVGRGGNSNPSDQRE
;
A
#
# COMPACT_ATOMS: atom_id res chain seq x y z
N MET A 1 -26.08 14.81 39.44
CA MET A 1 -24.87 15.16 38.68
C MET A 1 -24.82 14.28 37.45
N GLY A 2 -24.70 14.85 36.25
CA GLY A 2 -24.52 14.08 35.01
C GLY A 2 -23.11 13.50 34.96
N GLN A 3 -22.98 12.18 34.82
CA GLN A 3 -21.67 11.52 34.72
C GLN A 3 -21.42 11.12 33.28
N CYS A 4 -20.53 11.83 32.59
CA CYS A 4 -20.08 11.43 31.26
C CYS A 4 -18.99 10.36 31.41
N GLN A 5 -19.36 9.08 31.26
CA GLN A 5 -18.46 7.95 31.43
C GLN A 5 -18.27 7.19 30.12
N ASN A 6 -17.02 6.82 29.81
CA ASN A 6 -16.72 5.82 28.79
C ASN A 6 -16.25 4.54 29.50
N VAL A 7 -16.78 3.38 29.09
CA VAL A 7 -16.38 2.08 29.63
C VAL A 7 -15.80 1.24 28.50
N ALA A 8 -14.59 0.73 28.69
CA ALA A 8 -13.90 -0.14 27.74
C ALA A 8 -13.67 -1.53 28.35
N ARG A 9 -13.80 -2.58 27.54
CA ARG A 9 -13.55 -3.95 27.98
C ARG A 9 -12.10 -4.36 27.64
N GLN A 10 -11.31 -4.73 28.65
CA GLN A 10 -9.89 -5.10 28.52
C GLN A 10 -9.66 -6.62 28.53
N SER A 11 -10.58 -7.38 29.11
CA SER A 11 -10.59 -8.85 29.05
C SER A 11 -12.03 -9.36 29.16
N LEU A 12 -12.20 -10.68 29.25
CA LEU A 12 -13.51 -11.27 29.52
C LEU A 12 -14.14 -10.76 30.82
N THR A 13 -13.33 -10.50 31.85
CA THR A 13 -13.79 -10.10 33.19
C THR A 13 -13.37 -8.68 33.57
N THR A 14 -12.34 -8.11 32.94
CA THR A 14 -11.77 -6.81 33.30
C THR A 14 -12.31 -5.67 32.43
N TYR A 15 -12.78 -4.61 33.08
CA TYR A 15 -13.30 -3.39 32.47
C TYR A 15 -12.53 -2.17 32.95
N VAL A 16 -12.34 -1.20 32.05
CA VAL A 16 -11.68 0.08 32.34
C VAL A 16 -12.71 1.19 32.23
N ILE A 17 -12.95 1.89 33.33
CA ILE A 17 -13.84 3.04 33.38
C ILE A 17 -12.98 4.29 33.19
N ILE A 18 -13.34 5.12 32.21
CA ILE A 18 -12.63 6.33 31.82
C ILE A 18 -13.55 7.53 32.04
N MET A 19 -13.06 8.50 32.83
CA MET A 19 -13.80 9.73 33.15
C MET A 19 -12.81 10.88 33.27
N ASN A 20 -13.07 12.01 32.60
CA ASN A 20 -12.27 13.24 32.73
C ASN A 20 -10.73 13.02 32.64
N ARG A 21 -10.29 12.18 31.69
CA ARG A 21 -8.87 11.77 31.45
C ARG A 21 -8.21 10.93 32.55
N THR A 22 -9.00 10.45 33.52
CA THR A 22 -8.59 9.47 34.53
C THR A 22 -9.21 8.12 34.24
N HIS A 23 -8.60 7.04 34.70
CA HIS A 23 -9.11 5.68 34.50
C HIS A 23 -8.91 4.80 35.73
N ILE A 24 -9.81 3.83 35.90
CA ILE A 24 -9.73 2.77 36.92
C ILE A 24 -10.02 1.41 36.27
N GLU A 25 -9.44 0.35 36.81
CA GLU A 25 -9.61 -1.03 36.33
C GLU A 25 -10.47 -1.82 37.34
N ILE A 26 -11.54 -2.44 36.86
CA ILE A 26 -12.50 -3.19 37.66
C ILE A 26 -12.63 -4.59 37.11
N ASP A 27 -12.54 -5.60 37.98
CA ASP A 27 -12.81 -6.99 37.62
C ASP A 27 -14.27 -7.34 37.92
N VAL A 28 -14.95 -7.96 36.97
CA VAL A 28 -16.39 -8.17 36.95
C VAL A 28 -16.69 -9.62 36.62
N HIS A 29 -17.37 -10.31 37.54
CA HIS A 29 -17.83 -11.68 37.37
C HIS A 29 -19.35 -11.75 37.39
N ARG A 30 -19.95 -12.45 36.42
CA ARG A 30 -21.41 -12.64 36.39
C ARG A 30 -21.81 -13.78 37.32
N LEU A 31 -22.80 -13.54 38.16
CA LEU A 31 -23.35 -14.52 39.10
C LEU A 31 -24.52 -15.29 38.44
N ASN A 32 -24.79 -16.50 38.94
CA ASN A 32 -25.86 -17.37 38.41
C ASN A 32 -27.27 -16.80 38.64
N ASP A 33 -27.43 -15.89 39.61
CA ASP A 33 -28.69 -15.21 39.94
C ASP A 33 -28.95 -13.96 39.07
N GLY A 34 -28.09 -13.69 38.09
CA GLY A 34 -28.17 -12.53 37.20
C GLY A 34 -27.47 -11.28 37.73
N GLY A 35 -26.92 -11.30 38.95
CA GLY A 35 -26.12 -10.22 39.51
C GLY A 35 -24.69 -10.16 38.95
N LEU A 36 -23.97 -9.08 39.30
CA LEU A 36 -22.56 -8.87 38.98
C LEU A 36 -21.73 -8.74 40.26
N LEU A 37 -20.64 -9.48 40.36
CA LEU A 37 -19.64 -9.33 41.42
C LEU A 37 -18.50 -8.43 40.91
N LEU A 38 -18.44 -7.22 41.46
CA LEU A 38 -17.41 -6.23 41.15
C LEU A 38 -16.28 -6.29 42.17
N SER A 39 -15.04 -6.41 41.72
CA SER A 39 -13.86 -6.30 42.59
C SER A 39 -13.18 -4.95 42.39
N TYR A 40 -13.14 -4.14 43.45
CA TYR A 40 -12.56 -2.80 43.46
C TYR A 40 -11.73 -2.59 44.73
N ASN A 41 -10.48 -2.12 44.59
CA ASN A 41 -9.52 -1.93 45.69
C ASN A 41 -9.37 -3.15 46.63
N GLY A 42 -9.38 -4.37 46.06
CA GLY A 42 -9.25 -5.61 46.83
C GLY A 42 -10.51 -6.05 47.59
N ASN A 43 -11.62 -5.31 47.49
CA ASN A 43 -12.91 -5.68 48.05
C ASN A 43 -13.86 -6.13 46.95
N SER A 44 -14.77 -7.05 47.26
CA SER A 44 -15.80 -7.52 46.34
C SER A 44 -17.18 -7.00 46.74
N TYR A 45 -17.93 -6.52 45.75
CA TYR A 45 -19.26 -5.95 45.90
C TYR A 45 -20.22 -6.65 44.94
N THR A 46 -21.33 -7.17 45.47
CA THR A 46 -22.42 -7.70 44.63
C THR A 46 -23.27 -6.54 44.13
N THR A 47 -23.63 -6.54 42.86
CA THR A 47 -24.40 -5.46 42.23
C THR A 47 -25.54 -6.01 41.37
N TYR A 48 -26.70 -5.37 41.47
CA TYR A 48 -27.89 -5.68 40.69
C TYR A 48 -28.42 -4.40 40.07
N MET A 49 -28.89 -4.47 38.83
CA MET A 49 -29.46 -3.34 38.10
C MET A 49 -30.87 -3.70 37.64
N LYS A 50 -31.82 -2.81 37.90
CA LYS A 50 -33.18 -2.88 37.40
C LYS A 50 -33.49 -1.61 36.62
N GLU A 51 -33.80 -1.77 35.34
CA GLU A 51 -34.23 -0.66 34.49
C GLU A 51 -35.73 -0.40 34.67
N GLU A 52 -36.08 0.86 34.95
CA GLU A 52 -37.45 1.39 34.97
C GLU A 52 -37.58 2.47 33.86
N ILE A 53 -38.81 2.94 33.60
CA ILE A 53 -39.09 3.84 32.47
C ILE A 53 -38.33 5.17 32.60
N ASP A 54 -38.32 5.75 33.80
CA ASP A 54 -37.77 7.07 34.11
C ASP A 54 -36.40 7.01 34.84
N ARG A 55 -35.98 5.83 35.31
CA ARG A 55 -34.79 5.67 36.16
C ARG A 55 -34.12 4.31 36.03
N TYR A 56 -32.86 4.24 36.45
CA TYR A 56 -32.13 2.99 36.71
C TYR A 56 -31.99 2.79 38.22
N ARG A 57 -32.54 1.71 38.76
CA ARG A 57 -32.36 1.33 40.16
C ARG A 57 -31.19 0.35 40.27
N ILE A 58 -30.09 0.80 40.88
CA ILE A 58 -28.88 0.01 41.06
C ILE A 58 -28.71 -0.31 42.54
N THR A 59 -28.56 -1.58 42.88
CA THR A 59 -28.27 -2.03 44.25
C THR A 59 -26.83 -2.51 44.31
N ILE A 60 -26.01 -1.93 45.20
CA ILE A 60 -24.61 -2.27 45.44
C ILE A 60 -24.47 -2.77 46.89
N GLY A 61 -24.20 -4.07 47.04
CA GLY A 61 -24.31 -4.78 48.31
C GLY A 61 -25.72 -4.67 48.86
N ASN A 62 -25.86 -4.00 50.01
CA ASN A 62 -27.16 -3.75 50.65
C ASN A 62 -27.67 -2.31 50.47
N LYS A 63 -27.04 -1.51 49.57
CA LYS A 63 -27.42 -0.11 49.34
C LYS A 63 -28.07 0.05 47.97
N THR A 64 -29.25 0.65 47.92
CA THR A 64 -29.96 0.95 46.68
C THR A 64 -29.80 2.42 46.32
N CYS A 65 -29.45 2.68 45.05
CA CYS A 65 -29.26 4.00 44.46
C CYS A 65 -30.12 4.09 43.19
N ASP A 66 -30.95 5.14 43.09
CA ASP A 66 -31.73 5.42 41.88
C ASP A 66 -31.00 6.48 41.03
N PHE A 67 -30.84 6.21 39.73
CA PHE A 67 -30.28 7.12 38.73
C PHE A 67 -31.38 7.56 37.78
N GLU A 68 -31.79 8.82 37.84
CA GLU A 68 -32.79 9.38 36.92
C GLU A 68 -32.20 9.49 35.49
N LYS A 69 -32.99 9.09 34.48
CA LYS A 69 -32.65 9.35 33.08
C LYS A 69 -32.81 10.85 32.83
N GLU A 70 -31.82 11.49 32.22
CA GLU A 70 -31.88 12.93 31.93
C GLU A 70 -33.07 13.22 31.03
N LYS A 71 -34.02 14.00 31.54
CA LYS A 71 -35.26 14.35 30.87
C LYS A 71 -35.36 15.86 30.80
N ASP A 72 -35.01 16.40 29.63
CA ASP A 72 -35.17 17.83 29.33
C ASP A 72 -36.41 18.03 28.44
N PRO A 73 -37.58 18.35 29.02
CA PRO A 73 -38.81 18.54 28.27
C PRO A 73 -38.79 19.78 27.35
N THR A 74 -37.79 20.67 27.49
CA THR A 74 -37.62 21.81 26.58
C THR A 74 -37.07 21.41 25.20
N VAL A 75 -36.59 20.17 25.05
CA VAL A 75 -35.95 19.69 23.83
C VAL A 75 -36.76 18.52 23.26
N LEU A 76 -37.53 18.80 22.20
CA LEU A 76 -38.33 17.79 21.50
C LEU A 76 -37.44 17.03 20.52
N ARG A 77 -37.17 15.76 20.85
CA ARG A 77 -36.27 14.88 20.08
C ARG A 77 -37.06 13.87 19.26
N SER A 78 -36.54 13.51 18.09
CA SER A 78 -37.10 12.43 17.28
C SER A 78 -36.87 11.08 17.98
N PRO A 79 -37.90 10.24 18.19
CA PRO A 79 -37.71 8.91 18.74
C PRO A 79 -37.11 7.93 17.72
N SER A 80 -37.21 8.23 16.43
CA SER A 80 -36.75 7.38 15.33
C SER A 80 -36.10 8.20 14.21
N ALA A 81 -35.37 7.51 13.34
CA ALA A 81 -34.87 8.10 12.10
C ALA A 81 -35.98 8.06 11.02
N GLY A 82 -36.11 9.14 10.24
CA GLY A 82 -37.26 9.35 9.34
C GLY A 82 -37.19 10.65 8.57
N LYS A 83 -38.27 11.02 7.87
CA LYS A 83 -38.43 12.35 7.25
C LYS A 83 -39.48 13.13 8.01
N LEU A 84 -39.17 14.35 8.43
CA LEU A 84 -40.19 15.26 8.98
C LEU A 84 -41.15 15.64 7.85
N LEU A 85 -42.43 15.30 7.96
CA LEU A 85 -43.41 15.67 6.94
C LEU A 85 -43.89 17.09 7.16
N GLN A 86 -44.41 17.37 8.35
CA GLN A 86 -45.00 18.64 8.71
C GLN A 86 -45.10 18.82 10.22
N TYR A 87 -45.33 20.07 10.65
CA TYR A 87 -45.76 20.41 12.00
C TYR A 87 -47.27 20.62 12.02
N THR A 88 -47.90 20.38 13.16
CA THR A 88 -49.35 20.53 13.35
C THR A 88 -49.76 21.93 13.80
N VAL A 89 -48.83 22.74 14.31
CA VAL A 89 -49.03 24.11 14.80
C VAL A 89 -47.90 25.00 14.30
N GLU A 90 -48.15 26.27 14.03
CA GLU A 90 -47.15 27.26 13.58
C GLU A 90 -46.02 27.50 14.62
N ASP A 91 -44.90 28.06 14.16
CA ASP A 91 -43.75 28.39 15.01
C ASP A 91 -44.14 29.42 16.09
N GLY A 92 -43.86 29.13 17.35
CA GLY A 92 -44.31 29.88 18.52
C GLY A 92 -45.74 29.55 18.98
N GLY A 93 -46.43 28.61 18.32
CA GLY A 93 -47.75 28.13 18.69
C GLY A 93 -47.75 27.38 20.03
N HIS A 94 -48.80 27.56 20.84
CA HIS A 94 -48.97 26.90 22.13
C HIS A 94 -49.61 25.52 21.98
N LEU A 95 -49.10 24.53 22.71
CA LEU A 95 -49.61 23.17 22.78
C LEU A 95 -49.87 22.75 24.22
N ALA A 96 -50.95 21.97 24.42
CA ALA A 96 -51.21 21.29 25.68
C ALA A 96 -50.44 19.97 25.77
N GLU A 97 -50.19 19.50 26.99
CA GLU A 97 -49.61 18.17 27.26
C GLU A 97 -50.33 17.06 26.47
N GLY A 98 -49.56 16.17 25.85
CA GLY A 98 -50.06 15.07 25.03
C GLY A 98 -50.49 15.45 23.61
N SER A 99 -50.48 16.74 23.25
CA SER A 99 -50.85 17.19 21.91
C SER A 99 -49.80 16.82 20.87
N VAL A 100 -50.23 16.49 19.65
CA VAL A 100 -49.33 16.23 18.53
C VAL A 100 -48.71 17.56 18.08
N TYR A 101 -47.39 17.61 17.92
CA TYR A 101 -46.66 18.77 17.40
C TYR A 101 -46.09 18.57 15.99
N ALA A 102 -45.80 17.32 15.60
CA ALA A 102 -45.20 17.01 14.31
C ALA A 102 -45.58 15.62 13.81
N GLU A 103 -45.50 15.43 12.49
CA GLU A 103 -45.67 14.14 11.82
C GLU A 103 -44.38 13.78 11.07
N ILE A 104 -43.92 12.55 11.25
CA ILE A 104 -42.72 12.02 10.61
C ILE A 104 -43.04 10.78 9.79
N GLU A 105 -42.35 10.59 8.68
CA GLU A 105 -42.41 9.38 7.86
C GLU A 105 -41.24 8.46 8.22
N VAL A 106 -41.55 7.25 8.70
CA VAL A 106 -40.58 6.21 9.04
C VAL A 106 -41.02 4.93 8.34
N MET A 107 -40.14 4.28 7.55
CA MET A 107 -40.50 3.07 6.80
C MET A 107 -41.74 3.23 5.87
N LYS A 108 -41.97 4.44 5.31
CA LYS A 108 -43.18 4.81 4.55
C LYS A 108 -44.49 4.82 5.35
N ILE A 109 -44.39 4.85 6.67
CA ILE A 109 -45.53 4.96 7.59
C ILE A 109 -45.45 6.32 8.29
N ILE A 110 -46.59 6.97 8.46
CA ILE A 110 -46.70 8.24 9.18
C ILE A 110 -46.80 7.94 10.68
N MET A 111 -45.95 8.59 11.46
CA MET A 111 -45.90 8.54 12.92
C MET A 111 -46.09 9.95 13.46
N THR A 112 -47.00 10.10 14.43
CA THR A 112 -47.25 11.36 15.12
C THR A 112 -46.33 11.51 16.33
N LEU A 113 -45.81 12.71 16.55
CA LEU A 113 -44.98 13.06 17.70
C LEU A 113 -45.75 13.99 18.62
N THR A 114 -45.80 13.65 19.91
CA THR A 114 -46.54 14.40 20.94
C THR A 114 -45.60 15.14 21.88
N VAL A 115 -46.08 16.26 22.45
CA VAL A 115 -45.38 16.94 23.55
C VAL A 115 -45.74 16.29 24.87
N GLU A 116 -44.76 16.19 25.78
CA GLU A 116 -44.98 15.63 27.12
C GLU A 116 -45.33 16.70 28.16
N GLU A 117 -45.18 17.98 27.81
CA GLU A 117 -45.44 19.11 28.69
C GLU A 117 -46.10 20.23 27.88
N ALA A 118 -46.87 21.09 28.54
CA ALA A 118 -47.50 22.24 27.89
C ALA A 118 -46.50 23.40 27.68
N GLY A 119 -46.59 24.06 26.53
CA GLY A 119 -45.70 25.17 26.21
C GLY A 119 -45.78 25.61 24.75
N ARG A 120 -44.93 26.56 24.38
CA ARG A 120 -44.83 27.08 23.00
C ARG A 120 -43.73 26.38 22.23
N VAL A 121 -44.07 25.82 21.08
CA VAL A 121 -43.12 25.09 20.24
C VAL A 121 -42.38 26.05 19.34
N HIS A 122 -41.05 25.99 19.37
CA HIS A 122 -40.16 26.68 18.46
C HIS A 122 -39.45 25.71 17.53
N TYR A 123 -39.61 25.89 16.23
CA TYR A 123 -39.06 24.96 15.25
C TYR A 123 -37.53 24.99 15.23
N VAL A 124 -36.91 23.81 15.14
CA VAL A 124 -35.46 23.68 14.90
C VAL A 124 -35.20 23.03 13.54
N LYS A 125 -35.99 22.02 13.18
CA LYS A 125 -35.92 21.33 11.88
C LYS A 125 -37.04 21.81 10.98
N ARG A 126 -36.76 21.97 9.69
CA ARG A 126 -37.77 22.34 8.69
C ARG A 126 -38.55 21.11 8.21
N PRO A 127 -39.84 21.25 7.86
CA PRO A 127 -40.57 20.22 7.11
C PRO A 127 -39.76 19.74 5.89
N GLY A 128 -39.79 18.43 5.64
CA GLY A 128 -39.00 17.75 4.63
C GLY A 128 -37.60 17.30 5.07
N ALA A 129 -37.10 17.75 6.24
CA ALA A 129 -35.77 17.38 6.73
C ALA A 129 -35.68 15.89 7.09
N LEU A 130 -34.52 15.29 6.82
CA LEU A 130 -34.16 13.96 7.32
C LEU A 130 -33.80 14.06 8.82
N LEU A 131 -34.36 13.13 9.59
CA LEU A 131 -34.22 13.02 11.03
C LEU A 131 -33.43 11.76 11.38
N GLU A 132 -32.60 11.88 12.42
CA GLU A 132 -31.92 10.75 13.07
C GLU A 132 -32.57 10.50 14.44
N ALA A 133 -32.48 9.29 14.97
CA ALA A 133 -32.96 8.99 16.31
C ALA A 133 -32.22 9.86 17.36
N GLY A 134 -32.97 10.51 18.25
CA GLY A 134 -32.45 11.42 19.27
C GLY A 134 -32.15 12.84 18.79
N CYS A 135 -32.28 13.13 17.48
CA CYS A 135 -32.03 14.48 16.96
C CYS A 135 -33.12 15.46 17.41
N VAL A 136 -32.75 16.73 17.64
CA VAL A 136 -33.71 17.77 18.06
C VAL A 136 -34.54 18.21 16.86
N ILE A 137 -35.86 18.09 16.97
CA ILE A 137 -36.85 18.52 15.97
C ILE A 137 -37.27 19.95 16.25
N ALA A 138 -37.63 20.22 17.50
CA ALA A 138 -38.10 21.52 17.96
C ALA A 138 -37.70 21.75 19.43
N ARG A 139 -37.82 22.98 19.90
CA ARG A 139 -37.71 23.35 21.31
C ARG A 139 -39.08 23.72 21.85
N LEU A 140 -39.28 23.52 23.14
CA LEU A 140 -40.52 23.85 23.83
C LEU A 140 -40.18 24.88 24.92
N GLU A 141 -40.73 26.08 24.79
CA GLU A 141 -40.76 27.06 25.87
C GLU A 141 -41.90 26.67 26.81
N LEU A 142 -41.54 26.09 27.96
CA LEU A 142 -42.51 25.57 28.93
C LEU A 142 -43.26 26.70 29.62
N ASP A 143 -44.56 26.48 29.85
CA ASP A 143 -45.35 27.39 30.69
C ASP A 143 -44.84 27.42 32.14
N ASP A 144 -44.32 26.29 32.62
CA ASP A 144 -43.67 26.16 33.93
C ASP A 144 -42.18 25.79 33.79
N PRO A 145 -41.27 26.79 33.85
CA PRO A 145 -39.83 26.55 33.74
C PRO A 145 -39.25 25.78 34.93
N THR A 146 -39.98 25.61 36.04
CA THR A 146 -39.51 24.83 37.20
C THR A 146 -39.50 23.32 36.94
N LYS A 147 -40.15 22.86 35.87
CA LYS A 147 -40.14 21.45 35.43
C LYS A 147 -38.82 21.03 34.79
N VAL A 148 -37.96 21.97 34.39
CA VAL A 148 -36.62 21.67 33.88
C VAL A 148 -35.68 21.40 35.06
N LYS A 149 -35.15 20.18 35.14
CA LYS A 149 -34.13 19.81 36.13
C LYS A 149 -32.76 19.66 35.45
N PRO A 150 -31.98 20.76 35.29
CA PRO A 150 -30.68 20.67 34.64
C PRO A 150 -29.70 19.88 35.52
N ALA A 151 -29.15 18.80 34.98
CA ALA A 151 -28.12 18.01 35.66
C ALA A 151 -26.77 18.74 35.59
N GLN A 152 -26.20 19.11 36.74
CA GLN A 152 -24.84 19.64 36.77
C GLN A 152 -23.83 18.54 36.36
N PRO A 153 -22.98 18.77 35.34
CA PRO A 153 -22.00 17.77 34.91
C PRO A 153 -20.91 17.58 35.97
N PHE A 154 -20.51 16.33 36.21
CA PHE A 154 -19.41 16.02 37.11
C PHE A 154 -18.06 16.29 36.44
N THR A 155 -17.28 17.20 37.02
CA THR A 155 -15.97 17.62 36.50
C THR A 155 -14.78 16.98 37.21
N GLY A 156 -15.00 16.22 38.28
CA GLY A 156 -13.94 15.55 39.03
C GLY A 156 -13.33 14.36 38.28
N GLY A 157 -12.08 14.01 38.61
CA GLY A 157 -11.46 12.76 38.16
C GLY A 157 -11.83 11.58 39.06
N LEU A 158 -11.63 10.37 38.56
CA LEU A 158 -11.66 9.15 39.35
C LEU A 158 -10.44 9.09 40.29
N PRO A 159 -10.60 8.57 41.52
CA PRO A 159 -9.49 8.44 42.46
C PRO A 159 -8.44 7.45 41.96
N ALA A 160 -7.16 7.71 42.28
CA ALA A 160 -6.07 6.80 41.95
C ALA A 160 -6.28 5.44 42.65
N GLN A 161 -6.27 4.37 41.86
CA GLN A 161 -6.44 3.00 42.34
C GLN A 161 -5.06 2.38 42.63
N GLN A 162 -4.95 1.60 43.71
CA GLN A 162 -3.81 0.70 43.88
C GLN A 162 -3.92 -0.44 42.86
N THR A 163 -2.81 -0.84 42.26
CA THR A 163 -2.76 -1.99 41.35
C THR A 163 -3.42 -3.19 42.00
N LEU A 164 -4.31 -3.87 41.27
CA LEU A 164 -5.09 -4.98 41.81
C LEU A 164 -4.16 -6.02 42.49
N PRO A 165 -4.55 -6.55 43.68
CA PRO A 165 -3.70 -7.44 44.51
C PRO A 165 -3.17 -8.70 43.81
N ILE A 166 -3.74 -9.06 42.65
CA ILE A 166 -3.43 -10.26 41.87
C ILE A 166 -2.07 -10.13 41.16
N THR A 167 -1.52 -8.91 41.07
CA THR A 167 -0.29 -8.64 40.32
C THR A 167 0.94 -8.90 41.18
N GLY A 168 1.42 -10.14 41.18
CA GLY A 168 2.62 -10.50 41.91
C GLY A 168 3.89 -9.84 41.35
N GLU A 169 4.81 -9.44 42.23
CA GLU A 169 6.04 -8.72 41.87
C GLU A 169 7.15 -9.61 41.27
N LYS A 170 7.03 -10.94 41.42
CA LYS A 170 8.06 -11.87 40.94
C LYS A 170 8.03 -11.96 39.41
N GLN A 171 9.20 -12.13 38.78
CA GLN A 171 9.34 -12.11 37.31
C GLN A 171 8.38 -13.09 36.57
N HIS A 172 8.15 -14.30 37.11
CA HIS A 172 7.21 -15.26 36.51
C HIS A 172 5.74 -14.82 36.59
N GLN A 173 5.35 -14.10 37.65
CA GLN A 173 4.00 -13.55 37.84
C GLN A 173 3.79 -12.37 36.89
N VAL A 174 4.80 -11.50 36.77
CA VAL A 174 4.81 -10.39 35.83
C VAL A 174 4.73 -10.91 34.38
N LEU A 175 5.49 -11.94 34.03
CA LEU A 175 5.42 -12.57 32.71
C LEU A 175 4.01 -13.09 32.41
N ARG A 176 3.39 -13.82 33.34
CA ARG A 176 2.04 -14.37 33.16
C ARG A 176 1.02 -13.27 32.90
N ASN A 177 1.04 -12.21 33.72
CA ASN A 177 0.14 -11.07 33.57
C ASN A 177 0.33 -10.34 32.22
N VAL A 178 1.57 -10.03 31.86
CA VAL A 178 1.87 -9.33 30.59
C VAL A 178 1.46 -10.19 29.39
N LEU A 179 1.74 -11.49 29.43
CA LEU A 179 1.38 -12.41 28.35
C LEU A 179 -0.15 -12.54 28.20
N GLU A 180 -0.88 -12.57 29.31
CA GLU A 180 -2.35 -12.59 29.32
C GLU A 180 -2.93 -11.31 28.70
N ASN A 181 -2.42 -10.13 29.10
CA ASN A 181 -2.83 -8.86 28.50
C ASN A 181 -2.58 -8.80 26.99
N LEU A 182 -1.40 -9.22 26.53
CA LEU A 182 -1.09 -9.25 25.09
C LEU A 182 -1.95 -10.27 24.33
N THR A 183 -2.28 -11.39 24.96
CA THR A 183 -3.21 -12.38 24.40
C THR A 183 -4.62 -11.81 24.29
N ASN A 184 -5.08 -11.06 25.29
CA ASN A 184 -6.38 -10.38 25.25
C ASN A 184 -6.44 -9.36 24.11
N VAL A 185 -5.36 -8.63 23.86
CA VAL A 185 -5.25 -7.74 22.68
C VAL A 185 -5.37 -8.53 21.37
N MET A 186 -4.69 -9.68 21.24
CA MET A 186 -4.81 -10.54 20.06
C MET A 186 -6.26 -11.08 19.87
N ASN A 187 -6.99 -11.27 20.96
CA ASN A 187 -8.40 -11.69 20.95
C ASN A 187 -9.38 -10.53 20.70
N GLY A 188 -8.91 -9.28 20.54
CA GLY A 188 -9.74 -8.11 20.24
C GLY A 188 -10.08 -7.22 21.43
N TYR A 189 -9.66 -7.55 22.65
CA TYR A 189 -9.90 -6.69 23.81
C TYR A 189 -8.92 -5.52 23.83
N CYS A 190 -9.30 -4.43 23.17
CA CYS A 190 -8.43 -3.27 22.99
C CYS A 190 -9.02 -2.00 23.62
N LEU A 191 -8.21 -1.32 24.43
CA LEU A 191 -8.55 -0.02 25.01
C LEU A 191 -8.73 1.08 23.92
N PRO A 192 -9.45 2.17 24.19
CA PRO A 192 -9.52 3.32 23.30
C PRO A 192 -8.20 4.12 23.31
N GLU A 193 -7.95 4.84 22.23
CA GLU A 193 -6.84 5.79 22.18
C GLU A 193 -7.11 7.02 23.08
N PRO A 194 -6.07 7.63 23.70
CA PRO A 194 -4.62 7.37 23.54
C PRO A 194 -4.02 6.28 24.45
N TYR A 195 -4.83 5.62 25.30
CA TYR A 195 -4.33 4.73 26.36
C TYR A 195 -3.72 3.42 25.81
N PHE A 196 -4.29 2.92 24.72
CA PHE A 196 -3.89 1.65 24.10
C PHE A 196 -2.42 1.65 23.66
N SER A 197 -2.01 2.63 22.85
CA SER A 197 -0.67 2.68 22.29
C SER A 197 0.43 2.78 23.37
N ALA A 198 0.16 3.50 24.46
CA ALA A 198 1.07 3.60 25.59
C ALA A 198 1.21 2.27 26.37
N LYS A 199 0.09 1.64 26.71
CA LYS A 199 0.05 0.37 27.46
C LYS A 199 0.69 -0.79 26.68
N VAL A 200 0.42 -0.90 25.39
CA VAL A 200 1.00 -1.97 24.56
C VAL A 200 2.52 -1.84 24.49
N LYS A 201 3.05 -0.63 24.35
CA LYS A 201 4.50 -0.38 24.35
C LYS A 201 5.15 -0.78 25.68
N GLU A 202 4.51 -0.45 26.80
CA GLU A 202 4.93 -0.85 28.14
C GLU A 202 4.94 -2.38 28.30
N TRP A 203 3.84 -3.05 27.92
CA TRP A 203 3.71 -4.50 28.00
C TRP A 203 4.75 -5.23 27.13
N VAL A 204 4.98 -4.79 25.89
CA VAL A 204 6.02 -5.40 25.03
C VAL A 204 7.42 -5.19 25.61
N ALA A 205 7.72 -4.00 26.14
CA ALA A 205 9.02 -3.75 26.77
C ALA A 205 9.22 -4.63 28.02
N GLN A 206 8.19 -4.77 28.85
CA GLN A 206 8.23 -5.60 30.04
C GLN A 206 8.34 -7.09 29.68
N LEU A 207 7.61 -7.57 28.67
CA LEU A 207 7.70 -8.94 28.15
C LEU A 207 9.15 -9.28 27.74
N MET A 208 9.78 -8.40 26.95
CA MET A 208 11.14 -8.63 26.48
C MET A 208 12.17 -8.54 27.61
N LYS A 209 11.91 -7.73 28.65
CA LYS A 209 12.74 -7.67 29.85
C LYS A 209 12.65 -8.96 30.66
N THR A 210 11.44 -9.45 30.94
CA THR A 210 11.20 -10.68 31.71
C THR A 210 11.73 -11.91 31.00
N LEU A 211 11.54 -12.03 29.68
CA LEU A 211 12.00 -13.18 28.89
C LEU A 211 13.52 -13.21 28.67
N ARG A 212 14.25 -12.15 29.01
CA ARG A 212 15.72 -12.11 28.95
C ARG A 212 16.37 -12.35 30.32
N ASP A 213 15.59 -12.35 31.40
CA ASP A 213 16.08 -12.51 32.76
C ASP A 213 16.36 -13.99 33.07
N PRO A 214 17.62 -14.42 33.30
CA PRO A 214 17.95 -15.80 33.59
C PRO A 214 17.34 -16.33 34.90
N SER A 215 16.77 -15.47 35.76
CA SER A 215 16.07 -15.89 36.98
C SER A 215 14.67 -16.44 36.74
N LEU A 216 14.08 -16.17 35.57
CA LEU A 216 12.72 -16.59 35.24
C LEU A 216 12.49 -18.12 35.36
N PRO A 217 13.31 -19.01 34.73
CA PRO A 217 13.10 -20.45 34.84
C PRO A 217 13.28 -20.98 36.27
N LEU A 218 14.15 -20.34 37.05
CA LEU A 218 14.39 -20.69 38.45
C LEU A 218 13.15 -20.40 39.30
N LEU A 219 12.53 -19.23 39.11
CA LEU A 219 11.34 -18.83 39.85
C LEU A 219 10.11 -19.68 39.47
N GLU A 220 9.92 -19.99 38.19
CA GLU A 220 8.86 -20.92 37.74
C GLU A 220 9.06 -22.32 38.32
N LEU A 221 10.31 -22.84 38.30
CA LEU A 221 10.61 -24.14 38.90
C LEU A 221 10.39 -24.13 40.41
N GLN A 222 10.73 -23.05 41.09
CA GLN A 222 10.52 -22.93 42.54
C GLN A 222 9.04 -22.98 42.91
N GLU A 223 8.17 -22.26 42.19
CA GLU A 223 6.72 -22.30 42.38
C GLU A 223 6.16 -23.71 42.14
N ILE A 224 6.55 -24.35 41.04
CA ILE A 224 6.14 -25.73 40.72
C ILE A 224 6.61 -26.70 41.82
N MET A 225 7.87 -26.62 42.23
CA MET A 225 8.45 -27.49 43.27
C MET A 225 7.78 -27.28 44.63
N THR A 226 7.29 -26.06 44.95
CA THR A 226 6.50 -25.84 46.17
C THR A 226 5.12 -26.47 46.10
N SER A 227 4.49 -26.53 44.92
CA SER A 227 3.17 -27.13 44.73
C SER A 227 3.19 -28.66 44.72
N ILE A 228 4.24 -29.29 44.17
CA ILE A 228 4.37 -30.75 44.07
C ILE A 228 5.12 -31.41 45.23
N SER A 229 5.69 -30.62 46.16
CA SER A 229 6.43 -31.15 47.31
C SER A 229 5.56 -32.12 48.10
N GLY A 230 6.11 -33.27 48.47
CA GLY A 230 5.38 -34.36 49.15
C GLY A 230 4.54 -35.27 48.24
N ARG A 231 4.33 -34.94 46.95
CA ARG A 231 3.67 -35.82 45.96
C ARG A 231 4.64 -36.62 45.08
N ILE A 232 5.93 -36.31 45.20
CA ILE A 232 7.02 -36.96 44.46
C ILE A 232 8.01 -37.62 45.44
N PRO A 233 8.74 -38.66 45.01
CA PRO A 233 9.72 -39.33 45.86
C PRO A 233 10.81 -38.37 46.35
N LEU A 234 11.17 -38.48 47.63
CA LEU A 234 12.14 -37.60 48.30
C LEU A 234 13.54 -37.61 47.63
N SER A 235 13.94 -38.71 47.00
CA SER A 235 15.20 -38.82 46.26
C SER A 235 15.22 -37.93 45.00
N VAL A 236 14.11 -37.91 44.26
CA VAL A 236 13.91 -37.07 43.07
C VAL A 236 13.84 -35.61 43.49
N GLU A 237 13.05 -35.29 44.52
CA GLU A 237 12.92 -33.92 45.03
C GLU A 237 14.27 -33.32 45.47
N LYS A 238 15.05 -34.07 46.27
CA LYS A 238 16.39 -33.63 46.70
C LYS A 238 17.34 -33.40 45.52
N SER A 239 17.30 -34.27 44.51
CA SER A 239 18.15 -34.16 43.32
C SER A 239 17.81 -32.90 42.51
N ILE A 240 16.53 -32.64 42.26
CA ILE A 240 16.08 -31.43 41.55
C ILE A 240 16.44 -30.17 42.34
N ARG A 241 16.19 -30.14 43.66
CA ARG A 241 16.54 -28.98 44.51
C ARG A 241 18.05 -28.70 44.53
N LYS A 242 18.90 -29.74 44.47
CA LYS A 242 20.35 -29.59 44.35
C LYS A 242 20.74 -28.91 43.03
N VAL A 243 20.17 -29.36 41.91
CA VAL A 243 20.39 -28.75 40.58
C VAL A 243 19.92 -27.30 40.55
N MET A 244 18.78 -26.99 41.18
CA MET A 244 18.29 -25.61 41.33
C MET A 244 19.26 -24.71 42.10
N ALA A 245 19.79 -25.17 43.24
CA ALA A 245 20.74 -24.40 44.04
C ALA A 245 22.06 -24.14 43.27
N GLN A 246 22.51 -25.14 42.50
CA GLN A 246 23.68 -24.99 41.63
C GLN A 246 23.44 -24.00 40.48
N TYR A 247 22.23 -23.96 39.92
CA TYR A 247 21.87 -22.97 38.92
C TYR A 247 21.79 -21.55 39.52
N ALA A 248 21.13 -21.41 40.67
CA ALA A 248 20.97 -20.13 41.37
C ALA A 248 22.31 -19.47 41.74
N SER A 249 23.31 -20.28 42.15
CA SER A 249 24.65 -19.78 42.49
C SER A 249 25.47 -19.32 41.27
N ASN A 250 25.18 -19.84 40.08
CA ASN A 250 25.93 -19.54 38.84
C ASN A 250 25.18 -18.61 37.88
N ILE A 251 24.06 -18.02 38.29
CA ILE A 251 23.11 -17.33 37.42
C ILE A 251 23.68 -16.10 36.70
N THR A 252 24.70 -15.45 37.26
CA THR A 252 25.39 -14.30 36.66
C THR A 252 26.44 -14.70 35.62
N SER A 253 26.76 -15.98 35.47
CA SER A 253 27.71 -16.46 34.47
C SER A 253 27.12 -16.45 33.06
N VAL A 254 27.88 -15.91 32.11
CA VAL A 254 27.50 -15.82 30.68
C VAL A 254 27.28 -17.21 30.05
N LEU A 255 27.91 -18.25 30.59
CA LEU A 255 27.79 -19.64 30.13
C LEU A 255 26.67 -20.41 30.83
N CYS A 256 26.00 -19.81 31.82
CA CYS A 256 24.97 -20.48 32.61
C CYS A 256 23.71 -20.72 31.77
N ARG A 257 23.38 -21.99 31.51
CA ARG A 257 22.13 -22.40 30.86
C ARG A 257 21.24 -23.11 31.87
N PHE A 258 19.93 -22.91 31.75
CA PHE A 258 18.97 -23.64 32.58
C PHE A 258 19.18 -25.16 32.40
N PRO A 259 19.35 -25.94 33.47
CA PRO A 259 19.74 -27.34 33.41
C PRO A 259 18.55 -28.27 33.07
N SER A 260 17.83 -27.96 31.98
CA SER A 260 16.65 -28.70 31.52
C SER A 260 16.93 -30.19 31.33
N GLN A 261 18.00 -30.54 30.63
CA GLN A 261 18.37 -31.94 30.40
C GLN A 261 18.72 -32.70 31.69
N GLN A 262 19.45 -32.07 32.62
CA GLN A 262 19.79 -32.72 33.89
C GLN A 262 18.55 -33.03 34.72
N ILE A 263 17.59 -32.10 34.75
CA ILE A 263 16.31 -32.29 35.44
C ILE A 263 15.48 -33.39 34.75
N ALA A 264 15.42 -33.42 33.41
CA ALA A 264 14.77 -34.50 32.66
C ALA A 264 15.39 -35.86 32.99
N THR A 265 16.73 -35.97 32.96
CA THR A 265 17.43 -37.22 33.27
C THR A 265 17.14 -37.70 34.68
N VAL A 266 17.02 -36.81 35.68
CA VAL A 266 16.62 -37.20 37.05
C VAL A 266 15.23 -37.83 37.07
N LEU A 267 14.27 -37.27 36.33
CA LEU A 267 12.91 -37.81 36.21
C LEU A 267 12.90 -39.14 35.45
N ASP A 268 13.56 -39.21 34.29
CA ASP A 268 13.61 -40.40 33.44
C ASP A 268 14.31 -41.58 34.13
N THR A 269 15.40 -41.30 34.86
CA THR A 269 16.12 -42.32 35.64
C THR A 269 15.22 -42.92 36.72
N HIS A 270 14.44 -42.09 37.41
CA HIS A 270 13.50 -42.61 38.41
C HIS A 270 12.33 -43.35 37.76
N ALA A 271 11.77 -42.84 36.67
CA ALA A 271 10.70 -43.49 35.93
C ALA A 271 11.12 -44.89 35.42
N ALA A 272 12.39 -45.06 35.03
CA ALA A 272 12.95 -46.34 34.62
C ALA A 272 13.02 -47.38 35.76
N THR A 273 13.11 -46.95 37.03
CA THR A 273 13.11 -47.86 38.19
C THR A 273 11.73 -48.42 38.54
N LEU A 274 10.66 -47.76 38.09
CA LEU A 274 9.29 -48.20 38.34
C LEU A 274 8.94 -49.35 37.40
N GLN A 275 8.58 -50.52 37.91
CA GLN A 275 8.24 -51.68 37.06
C GLN A 275 6.77 -51.72 36.64
N ARG A 276 5.86 -51.19 37.46
CA ARG A 276 4.42 -51.19 37.19
C ARG A 276 4.01 -49.96 36.37
N LYS A 277 3.24 -50.20 35.30
CA LYS A 277 2.72 -49.15 34.42
C LYS A 277 1.88 -48.10 35.17
N ALA A 278 1.00 -48.54 36.07
CA ALA A 278 0.16 -47.65 36.88
C ALA A 278 0.98 -46.70 37.78
N GLU A 279 2.06 -47.20 38.38
CA GLU A 279 2.95 -46.38 39.23
C GLU A 279 3.73 -45.34 38.40
N ARG A 280 4.14 -45.69 37.17
CA ARG A 280 4.72 -44.73 36.22
C ARG A 280 3.72 -43.65 35.81
N GLU A 281 2.48 -44.00 35.49
CA GLU A 281 1.46 -43.04 35.09
C GLU A 281 1.15 -42.04 36.21
N VAL A 282 1.03 -42.50 37.46
CA VAL A 282 0.85 -41.62 38.63
C VAL A 282 2.08 -40.72 38.83
N PHE A 283 3.30 -41.25 38.68
CA PHE A 283 4.52 -40.44 38.77
C PHE A 283 4.57 -39.35 37.68
N PHE A 284 4.25 -39.67 36.43
CA PHE A 284 4.21 -38.69 35.34
C PHE A 284 3.09 -37.66 35.55
N MET A 285 1.90 -38.07 36.00
CA MET A 285 0.83 -37.14 36.39
C MET A 285 1.29 -36.14 37.45
N ASN A 286 2.01 -36.61 38.48
CA ASN A 286 2.51 -35.76 39.56
C ASN A 286 3.69 -34.86 39.15
N THR A 287 4.47 -35.26 38.13
CA THR A 287 5.66 -34.53 37.65
C THR A 287 5.43 -33.76 36.35
N GLN A 288 4.21 -33.80 35.78
CA GLN A 288 3.88 -33.24 34.48
C GLN A 288 4.23 -31.75 34.35
N SER A 289 3.98 -30.96 35.40
CA SER A 289 4.31 -29.53 35.43
C SER A 289 5.82 -29.28 35.32
N VAL A 290 6.65 -30.12 35.93
CA VAL A 290 8.13 -30.06 35.82
C VAL A 290 8.57 -30.46 34.42
N VAL A 291 7.98 -31.53 33.86
CA VAL A 291 8.29 -31.98 32.49
C VAL A 291 7.95 -30.88 31.48
N GLN A 292 6.79 -30.23 31.60
CA GLN A 292 6.38 -29.11 30.75
C GLN A 292 7.34 -27.93 30.85
N LEU A 293 7.81 -27.59 32.06
CA LEU A 293 8.81 -26.53 32.26
C LEU A 293 10.14 -26.87 31.58
N VAL A 294 10.61 -28.10 31.76
CA VAL A 294 11.87 -28.58 31.19
C VAL A 294 11.82 -28.58 29.66
N GLN A 295 10.68 -28.98 29.08
CA GLN A 295 10.45 -28.91 27.63
C GLN A 295 10.45 -27.46 27.13
N ARG A 296 9.75 -26.56 27.83
CA ARG A 296 9.68 -25.12 27.51
C ARG A 296 11.06 -24.46 27.43
N TYR A 297 11.96 -24.80 28.36
CA TYR A 297 13.32 -24.25 28.42
C TYR A 297 14.39 -25.16 27.80
N ARG A 298 14.01 -26.15 26.99
CA ARG A 298 14.95 -27.08 26.33
C ARG A 298 15.99 -26.36 25.47
N SER A 299 15.56 -25.33 24.74
CA SER A 299 16.41 -24.47 23.89
C SER A 299 16.95 -23.24 24.64
N GLY A 300 16.88 -23.26 25.99
CA GLY A 300 17.24 -22.14 26.85
C GLY A 300 16.25 -20.97 26.77
N ILE A 301 16.57 -19.90 27.49
CA ILE A 301 15.68 -18.75 27.65
C ILE A 301 15.43 -17.99 26.33
N ARG A 302 16.44 -17.93 25.45
CA ARG A 302 16.30 -17.34 24.11
C ARG A 302 15.35 -18.15 23.23
N GLY A 303 15.40 -19.49 23.31
CA GLY A 303 14.48 -20.35 22.60
C GLY A 303 13.03 -20.16 23.09
N TYR A 304 12.83 -20.08 24.41
CA TYR A 304 11.51 -19.79 24.97
C TYR A 304 10.99 -18.41 24.56
N MET A 305 11.84 -17.38 24.57
CA MET A 305 11.47 -16.05 24.10
C MET A 305 10.97 -16.07 22.65
N LYS A 306 11.69 -16.78 21.75
CA LYS A 306 11.25 -16.95 20.36
C LYS A 306 9.90 -17.66 20.30
N ALA A 307 9.72 -18.77 21.03
CA ALA A 307 8.47 -19.53 21.06
C ALA A 307 7.26 -18.69 21.51
N VAL A 308 7.42 -17.87 22.56
CA VAL A 308 6.33 -16.99 23.06
C VAL A 308 5.88 -15.97 22.01
N VAL A 309 6.84 -15.32 21.32
CA VAL A 309 6.50 -14.35 20.29
C VAL A 309 5.89 -15.04 19.06
N LEU A 310 6.43 -16.19 18.65
CA LEU A 310 5.87 -16.99 17.54
C LEU A 310 4.42 -17.39 17.82
N ASP A 311 4.08 -17.80 19.05
CA ASP A 311 2.71 -18.12 19.44
C ASP A 311 1.75 -16.93 19.33
N LEU A 312 2.19 -15.72 19.70
CA LEU A 312 1.37 -14.50 19.53
C LEU A 312 1.15 -14.19 18.04
N LEU A 313 2.17 -14.35 17.20
CA LEU A 313 2.06 -14.16 15.75
C LEU A 313 1.13 -15.21 15.10
N ARG A 314 1.19 -16.47 15.55
CA ARG A 314 0.29 -17.54 15.10
C ARG A 314 -1.16 -17.25 15.41
N ARG A 315 -1.46 -16.77 16.62
CA ARG A 315 -2.83 -16.38 17.01
C ARG A 315 -3.39 -15.29 16.11
N TYR A 316 -2.56 -14.31 15.76
CA TYR A 316 -2.94 -13.27 14.81
C TYR A 316 -3.25 -13.88 13.43
N LEU A 317 -2.34 -14.69 12.87
CA LEU A 317 -2.52 -15.33 11.56
C LEU A 317 -3.76 -16.23 11.50
N GLN A 318 -4.01 -17.03 12.54
CA GLN A 318 -5.13 -17.97 12.61
C GLN A 318 -6.48 -17.28 12.39
N VAL A 319 -6.65 -16.05 12.91
CA VAL A 319 -7.86 -15.24 12.70
C VAL A 319 -7.80 -14.57 11.33
N GLU A 320 -6.74 -13.83 11.02
CA GLU A 320 -6.73 -12.95 9.84
C GLU A 320 -6.70 -13.69 8.49
N MET A 321 -6.15 -14.91 8.45
CA MET A 321 -6.19 -15.75 7.25
C MET A 321 -7.61 -16.12 6.83
N GLN A 322 -8.53 -16.32 7.78
CA GLN A 322 -9.93 -16.67 7.50
C GLN A 322 -10.63 -15.56 6.69
N PHE A 323 -10.22 -14.32 6.91
CA PHE A 323 -10.76 -13.14 6.24
C PHE A 323 -10.05 -12.78 4.93
N GLN A 324 -9.04 -13.53 4.45
CA GLN A 324 -8.36 -13.20 3.18
C GLN A 324 -9.06 -13.74 1.92
N HIS A 325 -9.84 -14.82 2.05
CA HIS A 325 -10.29 -15.62 0.90
C HIS A 325 -11.43 -14.98 0.08
N ALA A 326 -12.20 -14.06 0.68
CA ALA A 326 -13.34 -13.44 0.02
C ALA A 326 -13.70 -12.07 0.64
N HIS A 327 -14.78 -11.47 0.13
CA HIS A 327 -15.49 -10.39 0.81
C HIS A 327 -15.96 -10.83 2.20
N TYR A 328 -15.99 -9.89 3.13
CA TYR A 328 -16.25 -10.11 4.55
C TYR A 328 -17.47 -11.00 4.80
N ASP A 329 -18.61 -10.70 4.16
CA ASP A 329 -19.86 -11.46 4.36
C ASP A 329 -19.72 -12.94 3.98
N LYS A 330 -19.03 -13.24 2.87
CA LYS A 330 -18.79 -14.62 2.42
C LYS A 330 -17.84 -15.36 3.37
N CYS A 331 -16.83 -14.67 3.91
CA CYS A 331 -15.95 -15.21 4.95
C CYS A 331 -16.74 -15.55 6.22
N VAL A 332 -17.60 -14.65 6.68
CA VAL A 332 -18.44 -14.85 7.88
C VAL A 332 -19.40 -16.03 7.67
N ILE A 333 -20.05 -16.13 6.52
CA ILE A 333 -20.91 -17.28 6.20
C ILE A 333 -20.08 -18.57 6.20
N SER A 334 -18.91 -18.58 5.58
CA SER A 334 -18.02 -19.76 5.58
C SER A 334 -17.62 -20.18 7.00
N LEU A 335 -17.31 -19.22 7.87
CA LEU A 335 -17.00 -19.49 9.28
C LEU A 335 -18.20 -20.05 10.03
N ARG A 336 -19.38 -19.48 9.82
CA ARG A 336 -20.63 -19.96 10.39
C ARG A 336 -20.93 -21.40 9.97
N GLU A 337 -20.70 -21.72 8.69
CA GLU A 337 -20.92 -23.08 8.17
C GLU A 337 -19.90 -24.08 8.74
N GLN A 338 -18.66 -23.64 9.00
CA GLN A 338 -17.62 -24.47 9.62
C GLN A 338 -17.91 -24.78 11.10
N TYR A 339 -18.45 -23.82 11.85
CA TYR A 339 -18.67 -23.92 13.31
C TYR A 339 -20.16 -23.97 13.69
N LYS A 340 -21.05 -24.49 12.84
CA LYS A 340 -22.50 -24.57 13.11
C LYS A 340 -22.93 -25.01 14.52
N PRO A 341 -22.32 -26.02 15.17
CA PRO A 341 -22.78 -26.45 16.50
C PRO A 341 -22.43 -25.47 17.63
N ASP A 342 -21.40 -24.63 17.47
CA ASP A 342 -20.98 -23.65 18.47
C ASP A 342 -20.57 -22.34 17.79
N MET A 343 -21.35 -21.27 17.99
CA MET A 343 -21.10 -19.96 17.37
C MET A 343 -20.05 -19.14 18.13
N THR A 344 -19.58 -19.59 19.29
CA THR A 344 -18.61 -18.86 20.12
C THR A 344 -17.31 -18.56 19.37
N PRO A 345 -16.67 -19.52 18.67
CA PRO A 345 -15.46 -19.25 17.88
C PRO A 345 -15.70 -18.26 16.73
N VAL A 346 -16.91 -18.25 16.16
CA VAL A 346 -17.28 -17.31 15.08
C VAL A 346 -17.35 -15.89 15.64
N LEU A 347 -18.00 -15.71 16.80
CA LEU A 347 -18.08 -14.42 17.48
C LEU A 347 -16.71 -13.92 17.90
N GLU A 348 -15.87 -14.78 18.46
CA GLU A 348 -14.50 -14.45 18.89
C GLU A 348 -13.62 -14.05 17.70
N SER A 349 -13.67 -14.78 16.58
CA SER A 349 -12.94 -14.42 15.35
C SER A 349 -13.39 -13.06 14.81
N ILE A 350 -14.70 -12.79 14.77
CA ILE A 350 -15.25 -11.50 14.30
C ILE A 350 -14.84 -10.37 15.24
N PHE A 351 -14.98 -10.57 16.55
CA PHE A 351 -14.61 -9.58 17.56
C PHE A 351 -13.11 -9.24 17.50
N SER A 352 -12.27 -10.25 17.30
CA SER A 352 -10.82 -10.09 17.10
C SER A 352 -10.50 -9.33 15.80
N HIS A 353 -11.12 -9.71 14.68
CA HIS A 353 -10.90 -9.07 13.38
C HIS A 353 -11.37 -7.59 13.37
N ALA A 354 -12.44 -7.26 14.09
CA ALA A 354 -12.92 -5.88 14.21
C ALA A 354 -11.89 -4.90 14.80
N GLN A 355 -10.88 -5.41 15.54
CA GLN A 355 -9.79 -4.60 16.11
C GLN A 355 -8.44 -4.80 15.40
N VAL A 356 -8.44 -5.25 14.13
CA VAL A 356 -7.22 -5.53 13.35
C VAL A 356 -6.23 -4.37 13.34
N ALA A 357 -6.68 -3.12 13.23
CA ALA A 357 -5.78 -1.95 13.20
C ALA A 357 -4.92 -1.81 14.46
N LYS A 358 -5.50 -2.14 15.62
CA LYS A 358 -4.81 -2.11 16.92
C LYS A 358 -3.91 -3.34 17.10
N LYS A 359 -4.36 -4.51 16.65
CA LYS A 359 -3.55 -5.75 16.63
C LYS A 359 -2.31 -5.58 15.76
N ASN A 360 -2.42 -4.91 14.61
CA ASN A 360 -1.31 -4.63 13.70
C ASN A 360 -0.16 -3.89 14.40
N LEU A 361 -0.47 -2.91 15.26
CA LEU A 361 0.54 -2.17 16.02
C LEU A 361 1.35 -3.11 16.93
N LEU A 362 0.67 -4.00 17.67
CA LEU A 362 1.32 -5.00 18.50
C LEU A 362 2.20 -5.94 17.65
N VAL A 363 1.66 -6.47 16.55
CA VAL A 363 2.39 -7.39 15.67
C VAL A 363 3.66 -6.76 15.10
N THR A 364 3.59 -5.50 14.63
CA THR A 364 4.79 -4.80 14.14
C THR A 364 5.86 -4.64 15.22
N MET A 365 5.46 -4.32 16.46
CA MET A 365 6.40 -4.19 17.59
C MET A 365 7.04 -5.54 17.98
N LEU A 366 6.28 -6.64 17.90
CA LEU A 366 6.79 -7.99 18.16
C LEU A 366 7.81 -8.42 17.10
N ILE A 367 7.55 -8.14 15.82
CA ILE A 367 8.49 -8.42 14.72
C ILE A 367 9.79 -7.63 14.92
N ASP A 368 9.71 -6.35 15.30
CA ASP A 368 10.89 -5.52 15.56
C ASP A 368 11.80 -6.08 16.67
N GLN A 369 11.19 -6.56 17.75
CA GLN A 369 11.91 -7.10 18.89
C GLN A 369 12.62 -8.44 18.59
N LEU A 370 12.08 -9.23 17.66
CA LEU A 370 12.70 -10.48 17.22
C LEU A 370 13.87 -10.25 16.27
N CYS A 371 13.76 -9.28 15.37
CA CYS A 371 14.63 -9.18 14.20
C CYS A 371 15.71 -8.10 14.31
N GLY A 372 15.62 -7.18 15.26
CA GLY A 372 16.60 -6.09 15.41
C GLY A 372 18.01 -6.49 15.89
N ARG A 373 18.29 -7.78 16.17
CA ARG A 373 19.57 -8.20 16.81
C ARG A 373 20.21 -9.50 16.31
N ASP A 374 19.46 -10.45 15.74
CA ASP A 374 19.99 -11.74 15.27
C ASP A 374 19.98 -11.77 13.73
N PRO A 375 21.13 -12.01 13.04
CA PRO A 375 21.17 -12.13 11.58
C PRO A 375 20.53 -13.42 11.05
N THR A 376 20.36 -14.44 11.89
CA THR A 376 19.86 -15.75 11.48
C THR A 376 18.45 -15.99 12.00
N LEU A 377 17.49 -15.94 11.08
CA LEU A 377 16.13 -16.37 11.36
C LEU A 377 16.09 -17.90 11.48
N THR A 378 15.34 -18.42 12.46
CA THR A 378 15.02 -19.85 12.52
C THR A 378 13.99 -20.19 11.44
N ASP A 379 14.05 -21.39 10.86
CA ASP A 379 13.10 -21.83 9.81
C ASP A 379 11.62 -21.61 10.19
N GLU A 380 11.27 -21.84 11.46
CA GLU A 380 9.94 -21.63 12.01
C GLU A 380 9.48 -20.15 11.97
N LEU A 381 10.42 -19.21 12.18
CA LEU A 381 10.14 -17.77 12.08
C LEU A 381 10.01 -17.34 10.63
N THR A 382 10.84 -17.88 9.74
CA THR A 382 10.75 -17.65 8.29
C THR A 382 9.40 -18.10 7.74
N ALA A 383 8.89 -19.26 8.18
CA ALA A 383 7.57 -19.75 7.78
C ALA A 383 6.44 -18.79 8.17
N ILE A 384 6.40 -18.34 9.44
CA ILE A 384 5.38 -17.40 9.92
C ILE A 384 5.48 -16.05 9.21
N LEU A 385 6.69 -15.52 9.00
CA LEU A 385 6.88 -14.26 8.29
C LEU A 385 6.39 -14.37 6.84
N ASN A 386 6.65 -15.49 6.16
CA ASN A 386 6.14 -15.74 4.82
C ASN A 386 4.59 -15.77 4.81
N GLU A 387 3.94 -16.43 5.77
CA GLU A 387 2.48 -16.39 5.91
C GLU A 387 1.95 -14.97 6.15
N LEU A 388 2.62 -14.16 6.97
CA LEU A 388 2.25 -12.76 7.18
C LEU A 388 2.33 -11.92 5.90
N THR A 389 3.27 -12.22 4.99
CA THR A 389 3.34 -11.53 3.68
C THR A 389 2.21 -11.87 2.72
N GLN A 390 1.47 -12.97 2.96
CA GLN A 390 0.32 -13.37 2.14
C GLN A 390 -0.95 -12.56 2.45
N LEU A 391 -0.98 -11.83 3.57
CA LEU A 391 -2.08 -10.95 3.93
C LEU A 391 -2.16 -9.79 2.94
N SER A 392 -3.19 -9.79 2.09
CA SER A 392 -3.25 -8.93 0.90
C SER A 392 -4.26 -7.79 1.01
N LYS A 393 -5.13 -7.80 2.03
CA LYS A 393 -6.05 -6.69 2.30
C LYS A 393 -5.27 -5.46 2.80
N THR A 394 -5.77 -4.28 2.43
CA THR A 394 -5.19 -2.97 2.78
C THR A 394 -4.99 -2.78 4.29
N GLU A 395 -5.89 -3.35 5.09
CA GLU A 395 -5.86 -3.30 6.54
C GLU A 395 -4.58 -3.94 7.13
N HIS A 396 -4.01 -4.97 6.49
CA HIS A 396 -2.82 -5.68 6.99
C HIS A 396 -1.50 -5.19 6.35
N SER A 397 -1.57 -4.23 5.44
CA SER A 397 -0.43 -3.74 4.65
C SER A 397 0.83 -3.49 5.49
N LYS A 398 0.70 -2.81 6.63
CA LYS A 398 1.82 -2.50 7.54
C LYS A 398 2.52 -3.74 8.11
N VAL A 399 1.74 -4.77 8.47
CA VAL A 399 2.27 -6.02 9.03
C VAL A 399 2.96 -6.85 7.96
N ALA A 400 2.27 -7.05 6.82
CA ALA A 400 2.81 -7.78 5.68
C ALA A 400 4.11 -7.12 5.17
N LEU A 401 4.11 -5.78 5.10
CA LEU A 401 5.28 -4.99 4.77
C LEU A 401 6.43 -5.22 5.75
N ARG A 402 6.15 -5.13 7.06
CA ARG A 402 7.21 -5.27 8.06
C ARG A 402 7.81 -6.68 8.07
N ALA A 403 6.97 -7.70 7.92
CA ALA A 403 7.43 -9.09 7.79
C ALA A 403 8.33 -9.28 6.56
N ARG A 404 7.95 -8.67 5.44
CA ARG A 404 8.74 -8.69 4.20
C ARG A 404 10.09 -7.99 4.36
N GLN A 405 10.13 -6.80 4.95
CA GLN A 405 11.39 -6.08 5.23
C GLN A 405 12.38 -6.94 6.03
N VAL A 406 11.87 -7.69 7.02
CA VAL A 406 12.67 -8.61 7.82
C VAL A 406 13.18 -9.79 6.99
N LEU A 407 12.32 -10.40 6.15
CA LEU A 407 12.71 -11.50 5.27
C LEU A 407 13.81 -11.07 4.29
N ILE A 408 13.67 -9.91 3.65
CA ILE A 408 14.68 -9.31 2.77
C ILE A 408 16.01 -9.14 3.53
N ALA A 409 15.95 -8.58 4.74
CA ALA A 409 17.14 -8.36 5.56
C ALA A 409 17.84 -9.68 5.94
N SER A 410 17.10 -10.78 6.11
CA SER A 410 17.64 -12.09 6.49
C SER A 410 18.33 -12.85 5.36
N HIS A 411 17.90 -12.63 4.10
CA HIS A 411 18.51 -13.25 2.93
C HIS A 411 19.86 -12.60 2.57
N LEU A 412 20.15 -11.43 3.12
CA LEU A 412 21.43 -10.76 2.96
C LEU A 412 22.45 -11.35 3.93
N PRO A 413 23.63 -11.82 3.46
CA PRO A 413 24.67 -12.32 4.35
C PRO A 413 25.08 -11.22 5.33
N SER A 414 25.22 -11.60 6.60
CA SER A 414 25.55 -10.67 7.68
C SER A 414 26.84 -9.92 7.36
N TYR A 415 26.94 -8.69 7.89
CA TYR A 415 28.15 -7.88 7.73
C TYR A 415 29.41 -8.65 8.13
N GLU A 416 29.39 -9.38 9.25
CA GLU A 416 30.53 -10.16 9.75
C GLU A 416 30.95 -11.27 8.77
N LEU A 417 29.99 -12.00 8.21
CA LEU A 417 30.28 -13.06 7.23
C LEU A 417 30.93 -12.48 5.96
N ARG A 418 30.36 -11.38 5.45
CA ARG A 418 30.89 -10.68 4.26
C ARG A 418 32.28 -10.10 4.53
N HIS A 419 32.48 -9.49 5.70
CA HIS A 419 33.76 -8.91 6.10
C HIS A 419 34.84 -9.98 6.16
N ASN A 420 34.60 -11.07 6.91
CA ASN A 420 35.56 -12.17 7.06
C ASN A 420 35.89 -12.85 5.72
N GLN A 421 34.90 -12.99 4.84
CA GLN A 421 35.11 -13.57 3.51
C GLN A 421 36.02 -12.67 2.65
N VAL A 422 35.75 -11.37 2.63
CA VAL A 422 36.56 -10.41 1.87
C VAL A 422 37.96 -10.31 2.47
N GLU A 423 38.07 -10.15 3.79
CA GLU A 423 39.34 -10.07 4.51
C GLU A 423 40.20 -11.32 4.26
N SER A 424 39.61 -12.51 4.32
CA SER A 424 40.29 -13.77 4.00
C SER A 424 40.83 -13.81 2.56
N ILE A 425 40.03 -13.38 1.57
CA ILE A 425 40.47 -13.31 0.17
C ILE A 425 41.64 -12.33 0.02
N PHE A 426 41.56 -11.15 0.64
CA PHE A 426 42.62 -10.13 0.53
C PHE A 426 43.90 -10.51 1.27
N LEU A 427 43.80 -11.00 2.51
CA LEU A 427 44.96 -11.46 3.27
C LEU A 427 45.64 -12.67 2.62
N SER A 428 44.89 -13.50 1.88
CA SER A 428 45.47 -14.62 1.11
C SER A 428 46.17 -14.20 -0.19
N ALA A 429 45.89 -13.00 -0.70
CA ALA A 429 46.42 -12.48 -1.96
C ALA A 429 47.55 -11.44 -1.79
N ILE A 430 47.79 -10.95 -0.55
CA ILE A 430 48.80 -9.93 -0.25
C ILE A 430 49.91 -10.59 0.58
N ASP A 431 51.14 -10.49 0.09
CA ASP A 431 52.33 -11.03 0.76
C ASP A 431 52.57 -10.33 2.12
N MET A 432 53.06 -11.11 3.09
CA MET A 432 52.98 -10.92 4.55
C MET A 432 53.77 -9.74 5.18
N TYR A 433 53.66 -8.51 4.66
CA TYR A 433 54.33 -7.35 5.28
C TYR A 433 53.47 -6.09 5.36
N GLY A 434 53.07 -5.74 6.60
CA GLY A 434 52.80 -4.36 7.03
C GLY A 434 51.33 -3.93 7.10
N HIS A 435 50.82 -3.80 8.32
CA HIS A 435 49.55 -3.12 8.62
C HIS A 435 49.72 -1.61 8.54
N GLU A 436 49.26 -0.98 7.46
CA GLU A 436 48.74 0.40 7.36
C GLU A 436 48.27 0.62 5.91
N PHE A 437 47.00 1.01 5.71
CA PHE A 437 46.30 1.23 4.41
C PHE A 437 46.99 0.72 3.12
N CYS A 438 46.67 -0.52 2.71
CA CYS A 438 47.22 -1.08 1.48
C CYS A 438 46.66 -0.35 0.23
N PRO A 439 47.50 0.25 -0.64
CA PRO A 439 47.06 0.94 -1.86
C PRO A 439 46.30 0.03 -2.83
N GLU A 440 46.47 -1.28 -2.73
CA GLU A 440 45.73 -2.27 -3.54
C GLU A 440 44.23 -2.25 -3.27
N ASN A 441 43.78 -1.92 -2.06
CA ASN A 441 42.35 -1.83 -1.74
C ASN A 441 41.65 -0.69 -2.51
N LEU A 442 42.31 0.47 -2.61
CA LEU A 442 41.81 1.61 -3.40
C LEU A 442 41.83 1.28 -4.90
N LYS A 443 42.86 0.59 -5.39
CA LYS A 443 42.92 0.13 -6.79
C LYS A 443 41.79 -0.84 -7.12
N VAL A 444 41.49 -1.82 -6.25
CA VAL A 444 40.37 -2.74 -6.45
C VAL A 444 39.04 -2.00 -6.47
N TYR A 445 38.86 -1.03 -5.58
CA TYR A 445 37.67 -0.17 -5.58
C TYR A 445 37.52 0.55 -6.92
N VAL A 446 38.55 1.23 -7.42
CA VAL A 446 38.52 1.95 -8.70
C VAL A 446 38.21 0.99 -9.85
N ARG A 447 38.90 -0.16 -9.94
CA ARG A 447 38.63 -1.18 -10.97
C ARG A 447 37.19 -1.70 -10.94
N ARG A 448 36.61 -1.88 -9.75
CA ARG A 448 35.22 -2.34 -9.60
C ARG A 448 34.18 -1.26 -9.87
N GLY A 449 34.44 -0.01 -9.46
CA GLY A 449 33.55 1.12 -9.73
C GLY A 449 33.51 1.47 -11.21
N TYR A 450 34.66 1.42 -11.88
CA TYR A 450 34.83 1.83 -13.27
C TYR A 450 34.83 0.66 -14.27
N ILE A 451 34.18 -0.47 -13.94
CA ILE A 451 34.18 -1.69 -14.78
C ILE A 451 33.57 -1.49 -16.19
N ALA A 452 32.66 -0.51 -16.36
CA ALA A 452 32.09 -0.15 -17.67
C ALA A 452 32.97 0.80 -18.50
N TYR A 453 34.08 1.27 -17.93
CA TYR A 453 35.00 2.21 -18.55
C TYR A 453 36.33 1.52 -18.85
N GLU A 454 36.99 1.96 -19.90
CA GLU A 454 38.34 1.49 -20.22
C GLU A 454 39.32 2.30 -19.37
N LEU A 455 39.99 1.64 -18.41
CA LEU A 455 41.00 2.25 -17.54
C LEU A 455 42.36 2.22 -18.25
N ASN A 456 42.89 3.40 -18.57
CA ASN A 456 44.16 3.54 -19.29
C ASN A 456 45.35 3.53 -18.34
N SER A 457 45.22 4.16 -17.18
CA SER A 457 46.29 4.30 -16.18
C SER A 457 45.72 4.25 -14.77
N LEU A 458 46.47 3.63 -13.85
CA LEU A 458 46.14 3.52 -12.43
C LEU A 458 47.43 3.60 -11.62
N GLN A 459 47.76 4.79 -11.13
CA GLN A 459 48.99 5.11 -10.43
C GLN A 459 48.70 5.34 -8.94
N HIS A 460 49.66 5.04 -8.08
CA HIS A 460 49.57 5.39 -6.66
C HIS A 460 50.63 6.45 -6.35
N ARG A 461 50.26 7.42 -5.53
CA ARG A 461 51.12 8.48 -5.02
C ARG A 461 50.91 8.55 -3.51
N GLN A 462 51.95 8.92 -2.77
CA GLN A 462 51.87 9.10 -1.33
C GLN A 462 51.96 10.59 -1.03
N LEU A 463 51.04 11.09 -0.21
CA LEU A 463 51.04 12.48 0.27
C LEU A 463 52.13 12.67 1.34
N SER A 464 52.43 13.93 1.65
CA SER A 464 53.45 14.33 2.62
C SER A 464 53.26 13.74 4.03
N ASP A 465 52.03 13.40 4.41
CA ASP A 465 51.65 12.79 5.69
C ASP A 465 51.64 11.25 5.67
N GLY A 466 52.01 10.63 4.55
CA GLY A 466 51.99 9.18 4.35
C GLY A 466 50.68 8.63 3.80
N THR A 467 49.65 9.46 3.57
CA THR A 467 48.35 9.04 3.04
C THR A 467 48.45 8.58 1.57
N CYS A 468 47.85 7.43 1.26
CA CYS A 468 47.81 6.87 -0.10
C CYS A 468 46.74 7.57 -0.97
N LEU A 469 47.16 8.09 -2.12
CA LEU A 469 46.34 8.63 -3.19
C LEU A 469 46.45 7.75 -4.44
N VAL A 470 45.32 7.43 -5.07
CA VAL A 470 45.28 6.68 -6.34
C VAL A 470 44.78 7.59 -7.45
N GLU A 471 45.63 7.84 -8.44
CA GLU A 471 45.30 8.60 -9.64
C GLU A 471 44.94 7.64 -10.77
N PHE A 472 43.88 7.93 -11.52
CA PHE A 472 43.41 7.07 -12.59
C PHE A 472 42.91 7.86 -13.79
N GLN A 473 43.13 7.31 -14.98
CA GLN A 473 42.62 7.86 -16.23
C GLN A 473 41.77 6.81 -16.94
N PHE A 474 40.65 7.25 -17.51
CA PHE A 474 39.70 6.35 -18.16
C PHE A 474 39.00 6.99 -19.36
N MET A 475 38.56 6.14 -20.29
CA MET A 475 37.79 6.52 -21.47
C MET A 475 36.31 6.24 -21.30
N LEU A 476 35.47 7.16 -21.77
CA LEU A 476 34.02 6.95 -21.85
C LEU A 476 33.70 5.91 -22.94
N PRO A 477 32.82 4.93 -22.68
CA PRO A 477 32.38 3.98 -23.69
C PRO A 477 31.60 4.68 -24.82
N PHE A 478 31.55 4.08 -26.01
CA PHE A 478 30.81 4.62 -27.16
C PHE A 478 29.30 4.79 -26.90
N SER A 479 28.74 4.00 -25.97
CA SER A 479 27.35 4.10 -25.49
C SER A 479 27.12 5.25 -24.51
N HIS A 480 28.15 5.99 -24.11
CA HIS A 480 28.01 7.07 -23.13
C HIS A 480 27.33 8.31 -23.75
N PRO A 481 26.36 8.94 -23.06
CA PRO A 481 25.66 10.12 -23.59
C PRO A 481 26.58 11.24 -24.08
N ASN A 482 27.67 11.54 -23.37
CA ASN A 482 28.64 12.57 -23.76
C ASN A 482 29.53 12.19 -24.96
N ARG A 483 29.43 10.96 -25.49
CA ARG A 483 30.18 10.48 -26.67
C ARG A 483 29.27 10.26 -27.88
N MET A 484 27.95 10.20 -27.68
CA MET A 484 26.97 10.07 -28.76
C MET A 484 26.62 11.46 -29.30
N SER A 485 26.75 11.67 -30.61
CA SER A 485 26.16 12.82 -31.28
C SER A 485 24.65 12.61 -31.32
N VAL A 486 23.85 13.60 -30.90
CA VAL A 486 22.38 13.49 -30.97
C VAL A 486 21.95 13.85 -32.40
N PRO A 487 21.44 12.92 -33.23
CA PRO A 487 20.77 13.29 -34.46
C PRO A 487 19.30 13.58 -34.10
N ILE A 488 18.77 14.71 -34.55
CA ILE A 488 17.32 14.93 -34.56
C ILE A 488 16.76 14.08 -35.71
N SER A 489 16.27 12.86 -35.43
CA SER A 489 15.60 12.04 -36.46
C SER A 489 14.11 12.39 -36.54
N ILE A 490 13.79 13.24 -37.51
CA ILE A 490 12.68 13.16 -38.49
C ILE A 490 11.59 12.10 -38.18
N SER A 491 10.43 12.54 -37.66
CA SER A 491 9.12 11.88 -37.92
C SER A 491 7.88 12.69 -37.45
N ASN A 492 7.96 14.02 -37.32
CA ASN A 492 6.76 14.83 -37.05
C ASN A 492 6.86 16.26 -37.64
N PRO A 493 6.02 16.65 -38.61
CA PRO A 493 6.07 17.99 -39.23
C PRO A 493 5.61 19.14 -38.32
N ASP A 494 4.86 18.87 -37.24
CA ASP A 494 4.26 19.93 -36.40
C ASP A 494 5.20 20.55 -35.35
N LEU A 495 6.36 19.96 -35.09
CA LEU A 495 7.35 20.47 -34.13
C LEU A 495 8.38 21.43 -34.76
N ALA A 496 8.30 21.68 -36.07
CA ALA A 496 9.29 22.44 -36.83
C ALA A 496 9.29 23.97 -36.58
N ARG A 497 8.34 24.53 -35.82
CA ARG A 497 8.18 26.00 -35.70
C ARG A 497 8.92 26.66 -34.54
N HIS A 498 9.61 25.93 -33.66
CA HIS A 498 10.17 26.52 -32.42
C HIS A 498 11.67 26.31 -32.17
N SER A 499 12.45 25.84 -33.14
CA SER A 499 13.87 25.54 -32.88
C SER A 499 14.75 25.76 -34.10
N THR A 500 14.85 27.01 -34.55
CA THR A 500 15.70 27.42 -35.69
C THR A 500 16.99 28.14 -35.26
N GLU A 501 17.31 28.26 -33.97
CA GLU A 501 18.36 29.21 -33.54
C GLU A 501 19.67 28.64 -32.97
N LEU A 502 19.92 27.31 -32.95
CA LEU A 502 21.11 26.80 -32.23
C LEU A 502 21.95 25.75 -32.97
N PHE A 503 22.26 25.98 -34.25
CA PHE A 503 23.32 25.21 -34.94
C PHE A 503 24.34 26.15 -35.57
N MET A 504 25.50 26.28 -34.92
CA MET A 504 26.77 26.57 -35.57
C MET A 504 27.67 25.35 -35.42
N ASP A 505 28.25 24.99 -36.56
CA ASP A 505 29.11 23.84 -36.81
C ASP A 505 30.48 24.09 -36.16
N SER A 506 30.84 23.30 -35.14
CA SER A 506 32.19 23.30 -34.57
C SER A 506 32.64 21.87 -34.30
N GLY A 507 33.49 21.34 -35.17
CA GLY A 507 34.00 19.97 -35.19
C GLY A 507 35.03 19.64 -34.10
N PHE A 508 34.66 19.76 -32.83
CA PHE A 508 35.43 19.22 -31.71
C PHE A 508 34.62 18.14 -30.98
N SER A 509 35.04 16.88 -31.13
CA SER A 509 34.66 15.82 -30.19
C SER A 509 35.11 16.26 -28.79
N PRO A 510 34.25 16.26 -27.75
CA PRO A 510 34.74 16.45 -26.40
C PRO A 510 35.76 15.35 -26.07
N LEU A 511 36.80 15.71 -25.31
CA LEU A 511 37.81 14.77 -24.83
C LEU A 511 37.10 13.60 -24.12
N SER A 512 37.08 12.45 -24.78
CA SER A 512 36.45 11.23 -24.22
C SER A 512 37.26 10.61 -23.08
N GLN A 513 38.43 11.16 -22.79
CA GLN A 513 39.30 10.83 -21.67
C GLN A 513 38.99 11.69 -20.45
N ARG A 514 38.99 11.07 -19.28
CA ARG A 514 38.80 11.74 -17.98
C ARG A 514 39.88 11.30 -17.01
N MET A 515 40.19 12.16 -16.05
CA MET A 515 41.13 11.90 -14.96
C MET A 515 40.37 11.90 -13.63
N GLY A 516 40.74 11.03 -12.71
CA GLY A 516 40.21 11.02 -11.37
C GLY A 516 41.25 10.69 -10.31
N ALA A 517 40.98 11.08 -9.07
CA ALA A 517 41.77 10.74 -7.91
C ALA A 517 40.87 10.14 -6.82
N MET A 518 41.39 9.14 -6.11
CA MET A 518 40.77 8.54 -4.93
C MET A 518 41.72 8.60 -3.74
N VAL A 519 41.22 9.09 -2.62
CA VAL A 519 41.99 9.28 -1.38
C VAL A 519 41.19 8.75 -0.19
N ALA A 520 41.87 8.27 0.86
CA ALA A 520 41.22 7.76 2.07
C ALA A 520 41.76 8.43 3.33
N PHE A 521 40.86 8.87 4.21
CA PHE A 521 41.17 9.52 5.47
C PHE A 521 40.38 8.87 6.62
N ASP A 522 40.85 9.02 7.85
CA ASP A 522 40.15 8.51 9.02
C ASP A 522 38.95 9.40 9.40
N LYS A 523 39.13 10.73 9.40
CA LYS A 523 38.09 11.73 9.67
C LYS A 523 38.00 12.78 8.57
N PHE A 524 36.85 13.46 8.51
CA PHE A 524 36.63 14.57 7.58
C PHE A 524 37.60 15.74 7.80
N GLU A 525 37.95 16.04 9.06
CA GLU A 525 38.90 17.09 9.42
C GLU A 525 40.30 16.86 8.83
N ASP A 526 40.74 15.60 8.73
CA ASP A 526 42.04 15.24 8.16
C ASP A 526 42.09 15.58 6.67
N PHE A 527 41.02 15.26 5.95
CA PHE A 527 40.88 15.66 4.55
C PHE A 527 40.91 17.18 4.38
N THR A 528 40.21 17.94 5.23
CA THR A 528 40.19 19.40 5.11
C THR A 528 41.57 20.05 5.30
N ARG A 529 42.44 19.43 6.12
CA ARG A 529 43.82 19.86 6.33
C ARG A 529 44.71 19.61 5.11
N ASN A 530 44.50 18.50 4.41
CA ASN A 530 45.32 18.08 3.28
C ASN A 530 44.72 18.44 1.91
N PHE A 531 43.64 19.23 1.88
CA PHE A 531 42.88 19.53 0.67
C PHE A 531 43.74 20.14 -0.44
N ASP A 532 44.60 21.10 -0.11
CA ASP A 532 45.40 21.82 -1.11
C ASP A 532 46.42 20.88 -1.79
N GLU A 533 46.98 19.91 -1.05
CA GLU A 533 47.88 18.88 -1.59
C GLU A 533 47.14 17.90 -2.50
N VAL A 534 45.94 17.46 -2.11
CA VAL A 534 45.09 16.57 -2.92
C VAL A 534 44.70 17.24 -4.24
N ILE A 535 44.34 18.52 -4.21
CA ILE A 535 43.94 19.27 -5.41
C ILE A 535 45.12 19.55 -6.33
N SER A 536 46.34 19.71 -5.80
CA SER A 536 47.55 19.93 -6.60
C SER A 536 47.82 18.83 -7.65
N CYS A 537 47.27 17.63 -7.44
CA CYS A 537 47.33 16.52 -8.40
C CYS A 537 46.65 16.86 -9.74
N PHE A 538 45.67 17.77 -9.73
CA PHE A 538 44.96 18.21 -10.93
C PHE A 538 45.56 19.50 -11.55
N ALA A 539 46.56 20.10 -10.90
CA ALA A 539 47.13 21.39 -11.30
C ALA A 539 48.25 21.27 -12.35
N ASN A 540 48.81 20.07 -12.58
CA ASN A 540 49.85 19.83 -13.58
C ASN A 540 49.31 18.96 -14.72
N PRO A 541 48.91 19.53 -15.88
CA PRO A 541 48.74 18.72 -17.08
C PRO A 541 50.10 18.11 -17.46
N PRO A 542 50.19 16.83 -17.85
CA PRO A 542 51.43 16.30 -18.38
C PRO A 542 51.81 17.13 -19.62
N LEU A 543 53.03 17.69 -19.62
CA LEU A 543 53.64 18.26 -20.82
C LEU A 543 53.82 17.13 -21.85
N GLU A 544 52.82 16.91 -22.71
CA GLU A 544 53.06 16.22 -23.96
C GLU A 544 53.81 17.17 -24.89
N THR A 545 55.11 16.90 -24.96
CA THR A 545 56.03 17.17 -26.06
C THR A 545 55.31 17.34 -27.39
N SER A 546 55.47 18.52 -27.96
CA SER A 546 55.11 18.90 -29.33
C SER A 546 55.70 17.93 -30.37
N LEU A 547 54.93 16.91 -30.74
CA LEU A 547 55.17 16.03 -31.88
C LEU A 547 53.83 15.73 -32.55
N PHE A 548 53.28 16.70 -33.28
CA PHE A 548 52.40 16.56 -34.47
C PHE A 548 51.78 17.93 -34.76
N SER A 549 52.61 18.87 -35.20
CA SER A 549 52.17 20.11 -35.84
C SER A 549 52.70 20.12 -37.27
N GLU A 550 52.10 19.30 -38.13
CA GLU A 550 52.26 19.42 -39.58
C GLU A 550 51.02 18.83 -40.26
N ALA A 551 50.03 19.68 -40.52
CA ALA A 551 49.39 19.82 -41.84
C ALA A 551 48.11 20.66 -41.76
N ARG A 552 48.14 21.76 -42.53
CA ARG A 552 47.01 22.59 -43.01
C ARG A 552 46.56 23.73 -42.11
N ALA A 553 47.35 24.80 -42.18
CA ALA A 553 46.82 26.14 -42.24
C ALA A 553 45.95 26.31 -43.49
N THR A 554 44.68 26.68 -43.32
CA THR A 554 43.91 27.44 -44.30
C THR A 554 43.25 28.60 -43.58
N VAL A 555 43.90 29.76 -43.75
CA VAL A 555 43.42 31.14 -43.71
C VAL A 555 41.91 31.31 -43.50
N TYR A 556 41.53 31.80 -42.32
CA TYR A 556 40.66 32.96 -42.07
C TYR A 556 40.78 33.28 -40.57
N GLU A 557 41.60 34.29 -40.25
CA GLU A 557 41.59 34.95 -38.95
C GLU A 557 40.41 35.94 -38.89
N GLU A 558 39.67 35.92 -37.79
CA GLU A 558 39.51 37.02 -36.81
C GLU A 558 38.11 37.10 -36.16
N GLU A 559 38.13 37.31 -34.83
CA GLU A 559 37.04 37.75 -33.95
C GLU A 559 35.89 36.78 -33.59
N ASP A 560 36.07 35.95 -32.55
CA ASP A 560 35.20 35.96 -31.33
C ASP A 560 35.84 35.14 -30.19
N GLY A 561 36.77 35.74 -29.45
CA GLY A 561 37.42 35.14 -28.28
C GLY A 561 36.58 35.23 -27.01
N LYS A 562 35.34 34.75 -27.02
CA LYS A 562 34.55 34.56 -25.78
C LYS A 562 34.70 33.12 -25.30
N ASN A 563 35.54 32.96 -24.27
CA ASN A 563 35.73 31.78 -23.41
C ASN A 563 34.56 30.76 -23.44
N ILE A 564 34.64 29.80 -24.36
CA ILE A 564 33.93 28.53 -24.21
C ILE A 564 34.64 27.81 -23.08
N ARG A 565 34.13 27.92 -21.84
CA ARG A 565 34.64 27.14 -20.71
C ARG A 565 34.55 25.66 -21.07
N GLU A 566 35.70 25.01 -21.27
CA GLU A 566 35.77 23.57 -21.52
C GLU A 566 35.01 22.78 -20.44
N GLU A 567 34.33 21.70 -20.84
CA GLU A 567 33.56 20.87 -19.91
C GLU A 567 34.50 20.28 -18.83
N PRO A 568 34.21 20.41 -17.52
CA PRO A 568 35.09 19.88 -16.48
C PRO A 568 35.21 18.34 -16.58
N ILE A 569 36.45 17.85 -16.55
CA ILE A 569 36.80 16.44 -16.77
C ILE A 569 37.31 15.70 -15.54
N HIS A 570 37.72 16.41 -14.47
CA HIS A 570 38.34 15.80 -13.30
C HIS A 570 37.31 15.25 -12.29
N ILE A 571 37.64 14.17 -11.58
CA ILE A 571 36.76 13.52 -10.59
C ILE A 571 37.53 13.27 -9.29
N LEU A 572 36.95 13.61 -8.15
CA LEU A 572 37.56 13.36 -6.85
C LEU A 572 36.65 12.48 -5.98
N ASN A 573 37.18 11.35 -5.51
CA ASN A 573 36.49 10.43 -4.59
C ASN A 573 37.25 10.39 -3.25
N ILE A 574 36.55 10.61 -2.14
CA ILE A 574 37.14 10.71 -0.80
C ILE A 574 36.48 9.66 0.09
N ALA A 575 37.26 8.71 0.60
CA ALA A 575 36.81 7.72 1.56
C ALA A 575 37.10 8.19 2.99
N LEU A 576 36.11 8.11 3.86
CA LEU A 576 36.19 8.47 5.28
C LEU A 576 35.87 7.24 6.13
N ARG A 577 36.74 6.89 7.09
CA ARG A 577 36.50 5.75 8.00
C ARG A 577 35.37 6.04 9.00
N CYS A 578 35.32 7.24 9.55
CA CYS A 578 34.29 7.62 10.52
C CYS A 578 33.74 9.02 10.26
N ALA A 579 32.51 9.24 10.74
CA ALA A 579 31.84 10.53 10.70
C ALA A 579 31.19 10.80 12.05
N ASP A 580 31.10 12.08 12.43
CA ASP A 580 30.62 12.49 13.76
C ASP A 580 29.10 12.29 13.96
N HIS A 581 28.38 12.04 12.87
CA HIS A 581 26.94 11.81 12.85
C HIS A 581 26.58 10.56 12.05
N VAL A 582 25.55 9.83 12.50
CA VAL A 582 25.01 8.65 11.79
C VAL A 582 23.92 9.05 10.78
N GLU A 583 23.22 10.16 11.03
CA GLU A 583 22.08 10.62 10.23
C GLU A 583 22.53 11.40 8.99
N ASP A 584 22.04 10.98 7.81
CA ASP A 584 22.38 11.58 6.51
C ASP A 584 22.07 13.09 6.46
N GLU A 585 20.94 13.51 7.03
CA GLU A 585 20.49 14.92 7.02
C GLU A 585 21.38 15.85 7.86
N LYS A 586 22.19 15.32 8.79
CA LYS A 586 23.20 16.09 9.53
C LYS A 586 24.55 16.15 8.83
N LEU A 587 24.89 15.14 8.02
CA LEU A 587 26.16 15.06 7.29
C LEU A 587 26.17 15.93 6.02
N VAL A 588 25.08 15.95 5.29
CA VAL A 588 24.96 16.70 4.02
C VAL A 588 25.28 18.19 4.17
N PRO A 589 24.76 18.93 5.18
CA PRO A 589 25.10 20.34 5.37
C PRO A 589 26.60 20.58 5.59
N ILE A 590 27.30 19.66 6.27
CA ILE A 590 28.74 19.77 6.56
C ILE A 590 29.55 19.68 5.26
N PHE A 591 29.31 18.63 4.46
CA PHE A 591 29.98 18.46 3.17
C PHE A 591 29.62 19.56 2.17
N ARG A 592 28.36 20.00 2.16
CA ARG A 592 27.91 21.11 1.33
C ARG A 592 28.64 22.40 1.68
N ALA A 593 28.73 22.74 2.97
CA ALA A 593 29.42 23.96 3.42
C ALA A 593 30.88 23.97 2.96
N PHE A 594 31.57 22.83 3.06
CA PHE A 594 32.92 22.68 2.55
C PHE A 594 33.01 22.88 1.03
N ALA A 595 32.21 22.15 0.25
CA ALA A 595 32.24 22.22 -1.22
C ALA A 595 31.93 23.64 -1.73
N GLN A 596 31.00 24.34 -1.07
CA GLN A 596 30.68 25.74 -1.37
C GLN A 596 31.84 26.68 -1.02
N SER A 597 32.51 26.49 0.13
CA SER A 597 33.64 27.33 0.54
C SER A 597 34.84 27.24 -0.41
N LYS A 598 35.01 26.11 -1.11
CA LYS A 598 36.10 25.85 -2.06
C LYS A 598 35.66 25.89 -3.53
N LYS A 599 34.43 26.34 -3.82
CA LYS A 599 33.80 26.29 -5.16
C LYS A 599 34.68 26.87 -6.27
N THR A 600 35.33 28.01 -6.04
CA THR A 600 36.20 28.66 -7.04
C THR A 600 37.38 27.75 -7.42
N ILE A 601 38.12 27.25 -6.42
CA ILE A 601 39.25 26.34 -6.61
C ILE A 601 38.82 25.06 -7.35
N LEU A 602 37.68 24.49 -6.98
CA LEU A 602 37.16 23.27 -7.62
C LEU A 602 36.81 23.49 -9.10
N VAL A 603 36.27 24.68 -9.44
CA VAL A 603 35.97 25.06 -10.83
C VAL A 603 37.26 25.29 -11.62
N ASP A 604 38.23 26.01 -11.04
CA ASP A 604 39.50 26.34 -11.69
C ASP A 604 40.32 25.07 -12.00
N CYS A 605 40.27 24.07 -11.12
CA CYS A 605 40.87 22.76 -11.34
C CYS A 605 40.04 21.86 -12.27
N GLY A 606 38.99 22.35 -12.93
CA GLY A 606 38.19 21.56 -13.87
C GLY A 606 37.46 20.37 -13.24
N LEU A 607 37.13 20.43 -11.95
CA LEU A 607 36.51 19.33 -11.22
C LEU A 607 35.03 19.19 -11.58
N ARG A 608 34.66 18.04 -12.14
CA ARG A 608 33.28 17.70 -12.54
C ARG A 608 32.43 17.33 -11.33
N ARG A 609 32.98 16.56 -10.40
CA ARG A 609 32.30 16.07 -9.20
C ARG A 609 33.27 15.73 -8.07
N ILE A 610 32.78 15.88 -6.85
CA ILE A 610 33.40 15.41 -5.61
C ILE A 610 32.43 14.43 -4.92
N THR A 611 32.93 13.25 -4.53
CA THR A 611 32.13 12.20 -3.88
C THR A 611 32.73 11.87 -2.52
N PHE A 612 31.93 11.96 -1.47
CA PHE A 612 32.30 11.50 -0.13
C PHE A 612 31.70 10.11 0.12
N LEU A 613 32.56 9.16 0.45
CA LEU A 613 32.23 7.80 0.87
C LEU A 613 32.47 7.69 2.37
N ILE A 614 31.49 7.21 3.13
CA ILE A 614 31.64 6.96 4.58
C ILE A 614 31.56 5.46 4.85
N ALA A 615 32.63 4.90 5.40
CA ALA A 615 32.78 3.49 5.72
C ALA A 615 32.54 3.25 7.22
N GLN A 616 31.29 3.33 7.70
CA GLN A 616 30.98 3.32 9.13
C GLN A 616 31.12 1.93 9.78
N GLN A 617 32.22 1.70 10.51
CA GLN A 617 32.53 0.41 11.12
C GLN A 617 31.69 0.08 12.37
N VAL A 618 31.15 1.09 13.07
CA VAL A 618 30.43 0.93 14.35
C VAL A 618 28.98 0.46 14.17
N SER A 619 28.28 0.90 13.12
CA SER A 619 26.87 0.56 12.86
C SER A 619 26.68 -0.69 11.98
N ARG A 620 27.74 -1.25 11.39
CA ARG A 620 27.70 -2.44 10.49
C ARG A 620 26.82 -2.24 9.24
N GLU A 621 26.66 -1.00 8.81
CA GLU A 621 25.81 -0.60 7.67
C GLU A 621 26.60 -0.58 6.34
N PHE A 622 25.88 -0.46 5.21
CA PHE A 622 26.51 -0.27 3.90
C PHE A 622 27.20 1.11 3.81
N PRO A 623 28.28 1.25 3.00
CA PRO A 623 28.94 2.53 2.81
C PRO A 623 27.98 3.58 2.25
N LYS A 624 28.03 4.78 2.81
CA LYS A 624 27.17 5.91 2.41
C LYS A 624 27.89 6.77 1.38
N PHE A 625 27.16 7.22 0.36
CA PHE A 625 27.71 8.03 -0.74
C PHE A 625 27.01 9.37 -0.85
N PHE A 626 27.80 10.45 -0.95
CA PHE A 626 27.32 11.81 -1.13
C PHE A 626 28.08 12.46 -2.28
N THR A 627 27.38 12.78 -3.37
CA THR A 627 28.01 13.33 -4.58
C THR A 627 27.58 14.78 -4.82
N PHE A 628 28.55 15.65 -5.04
CA PHE A 628 28.36 17.06 -5.35
C PHE A 628 28.94 17.36 -6.73
N ARG A 629 28.22 18.07 -7.60
CA ARG A 629 28.60 18.25 -9.01
C ARG A 629 28.69 19.70 -9.43
N ALA A 630 29.63 20.00 -10.32
CA ALA A 630 29.85 21.35 -10.84
C ALA A 630 28.62 21.96 -11.53
N ARG A 631 27.85 21.15 -12.29
CA ARG A 631 26.65 21.63 -13.01
C ARG A 631 25.55 22.14 -12.09
N ASP A 632 25.51 21.65 -10.86
CA ASP A 632 24.56 22.03 -9.82
C ASP A 632 25.23 22.98 -8.81
N GLU A 633 26.27 23.69 -9.24
CA GLU A 633 27.09 24.57 -8.41
C GLU A 633 27.70 23.91 -7.16
N PHE A 634 28.05 22.62 -7.25
CA PHE A 634 28.45 21.78 -6.12
C PHE A 634 27.38 21.69 -5.01
N ALA A 635 26.11 21.73 -5.37
CA ALA A 635 25.03 21.18 -4.56
C ALA A 635 25.04 19.64 -4.62
N GLU A 636 24.46 19.00 -3.60
CA GLU A 636 24.33 17.53 -3.54
C GLU A 636 23.35 17.07 -4.62
N ASP A 637 23.76 16.10 -5.45
CA ASP A 637 22.80 15.36 -6.27
C ASP A 637 22.26 14.15 -5.51
N ARG A 638 21.04 14.30 -4.99
CA ARG A 638 20.33 13.25 -4.26
C ARG A 638 20.04 11.99 -5.07
N ILE A 639 20.04 12.06 -6.41
CA ILE A 639 19.87 10.88 -7.27
C ILE A 639 21.02 9.89 -7.08
N TYR A 640 22.21 10.38 -6.75
CA TYR A 640 23.42 9.58 -6.53
C TYR A 640 23.66 9.26 -5.05
N ARG A 641 22.73 9.60 -4.16
CA ARG A 641 22.85 9.27 -2.74
C ARG A 641 22.91 7.75 -2.56
N HIS A 642 23.91 7.29 -1.82
CA HIS A 642 24.20 5.86 -1.59
C HIS A 642 24.48 5.05 -2.87
N LEU A 643 24.80 5.71 -3.99
CA LEU A 643 25.16 5.09 -5.27
C LEU A 643 26.52 5.62 -5.74
N GLU A 644 27.46 4.70 -6.02
CA GLU A 644 28.73 5.06 -6.66
C GLU A 644 28.50 5.66 -8.06
N PRO A 645 28.89 6.92 -8.32
CA PRO A 645 28.56 7.59 -9.58
C PRO A 645 29.13 6.97 -10.85
N ALA A 646 30.19 6.18 -10.78
CA ALA A 646 30.66 5.39 -11.92
C ALA A 646 29.67 4.28 -12.32
N LEU A 647 28.92 3.71 -11.36
CA LEU A 647 27.91 2.69 -11.62
C LEU A 647 26.60 3.26 -12.18
N ALA A 648 26.32 4.54 -11.94
CA ALA A 648 25.10 5.19 -12.40
C ALA A 648 24.92 5.17 -13.93
N PHE A 649 26.02 5.15 -14.70
CA PHE A 649 25.95 4.98 -16.15
C PHE A 649 25.31 3.63 -16.53
N GLN A 650 25.65 2.56 -15.80
CA GLN A 650 25.08 1.23 -16.02
C GLN A 650 23.60 1.15 -15.64
N LEU A 651 23.09 2.08 -14.83
CA LEU A 651 21.66 2.23 -14.54
C LEU A 651 20.91 3.00 -15.62
N GLU A 652 21.59 3.62 -16.60
CA GLU A 652 20.97 4.33 -17.73
C GLU A 652 19.96 5.41 -17.32
N LEU A 653 20.30 6.17 -16.29
CA LEU A 653 19.44 7.23 -15.74
C LEU A 653 19.03 8.29 -16.79
N SER A 654 19.80 8.46 -17.86
CA SER A 654 19.49 9.36 -18.98
C SER A 654 18.17 9.05 -19.68
N ARG A 655 17.71 7.80 -19.66
CA ARG A 655 16.44 7.41 -20.27
C ARG A 655 15.22 7.92 -19.48
N MET A 656 15.43 8.34 -18.23
CA MET A 656 14.37 8.89 -17.38
C MET A 656 14.34 10.44 -17.39
N ARG A 657 15.06 11.11 -18.31
CA ARG A 657 15.20 12.58 -18.34
C ARG A 657 13.90 13.37 -18.46
N ASN A 658 12.83 12.74 -18.94
CA ASN A 658 11.49 13.33 -19.05
C ASN A 658 10.74 13.38 -17.70
N PHE A 659 11.35 12.87 -16.62
CA PHE A 659 10.80 12.84 -15.27
C PHE A 659 11.71 13.61 -14.31
N ASP A 660 11.10 14.25 -13.32
CA ASP A 660 11.77 14.75 -12.12
C ASP A 660 11.86 13.62 -11.11
N LEU A 661 13.09 13.19 -10.82
CA LEU A 661 13.37 11.99 -10.05
C LEU A 661 13.63 12.33 -8.58
N THR A 662 12.98 11.58 -7.69
CA THR A 662 13.27 11.56 -6.25
C THR A 662 13.73 10.17 -5.87
N ALA A 663 14.93 10.02 -5.33
CA ALA A 663 15.43 8.74 -4.84
C ALA A 663 14.66 8.31 -3.58
N ILE A 664 14.18 7.07 -3.56
CA ILE A 664 13.49 6.46 -2.42
C ILE A 664 14.46 5.50 -1.72
N PRO A 665 14.67 5.61 -0.40
CA PRO A 665 15.59 4.73 0.31
C PRO A 665 15.06 3.29 0.35
N CYS A 666 15.90 2.35 -0.08
CA CYS A 666 15.62 0.91 -0.06
C CYS A 666 16.39 0.21 1.06
N ALA A 667 15.85 -0.88 1.59
CA ALA A 667 16.59 -1.72 2.56
C ALA A 667 17.70 -2.51 1.85
N ASN A 668 17.40 -3.03 0.66
CA ASN A 668 18.37 -3.67 -0.22
C ASN A 668 19.10 -2.64 -1.08
N HIS A 669 20.36 -2.35 -0.74
CA HIS A 669 21.19 -1.36 -1.43
C HIS A 669 21.63 -1.78 -2.84
N LYS A 670 21.32 -3.00 -3.29
CA LYS A 670 21.47 -3.41 -4.71
C LYS A 670 20.37 -2.81 -5.60
N MET A 671 19.25 -2.44 -5.00
CA MET A 671 18.09 -1.87 -5.68
C MET A 671 18.13 -0.35 -5.56
N HIS A 672 18.00 0.33 -6.69
CA HIS A 672 17.88 1.78 -6.74
C HIS A 672 16.47 2.14 -7.20
N LEU A 673 15.66 2.62 -6.26
CA LEU A 673 14.29 2.99 -6.50
C LEU A 673 14.16 4.51 -6.62
N TYR A 674 13.52 4.96 -7.69
CA TYR A 674 13.24 6.36 -7.96
C TYR A 674 11.74 6.56 -8.16
N LEU A 675 11.17 7.56 -7.49
CA LEU A 675 9.86 8.10 -7.81
C LEU A 675 10.05 9.20 -8.86
N GLY A 676 9.56 8.96 -10.07
CA GLY A 676 9.59 9.92 -11.16
C GLY A 676 8.24 10.60 -11.34
N ALA A 677 8.22 11.93 -11.29
CA ALA A 677 7.08 12.76 -11.69
C ALA A 677 7.31 13.27 -13.12
N ALA A 678 6.36 13.10 -14.03
CA ALA A 678 6.51 13.58 -15.40
C ALA A 678 6.68 15.10 -15.44
N LYS A 679 7.65 15.58 -16.23
CA LYS A 679 7.88 17.01 -16.43
C LYS A 679 6.72 17.61 -17.24
N VAL A 680 6.06 18.61 -16.67
CA VAL A 680 4.93 19.34 -17.28
C VAL A 680 5.24 20.83 -17.38
N GLN A 681 4.46 21.58 -18.15
CA GLN A 681 4.61 23.04 -18.26
C GLN A 681 4.41 23.70 -16.88
N ALA A 682 5.19 24.75 -16.62
CA ALA A 682 5.17 25.47 -15.34
C ALA A 682 3.75 25.94 -14.99
N GLY A 683 3.26 25.57 -13.80
CA GLY A 683 1.91 25.90 -13.30
C GLY A 683 0.90 24.75 -13.40
N THR A 684 1.22 23.64 -14.08
CA THR A 684 0.38 22.44 -14.12
C THR A 684 0.90 21.39 -13.13
N GLU A 685 0.03 20.68 -12.42
CA GLU A 685 0.43 19.55 -11.56
C GLU A 685 0.69 18.29 -12.39
N ALA A 686 1.75 17.54 -12.06
CA ALA A 686 2.05 16.28 -12.73
C ALA A 686 1.01 15.22 -12.37
N THR A 687 0.46 14.53 -13.37
CA THR A 687 -0.51 13.43 -13.16
C THR A 687 0.11 12.04 -13.35
N ASP A 688 1.29 11.98 -13.95
CA ASP A 688 2.04 10.74 -14.22
C ASP A 688 3.18 10.59 -13.21
N TYR A 689 2.96 9.71 -12.24
CA TYR A 689 3.94 9.30 -11.25
C TYR A 689 4.28 7.83 -11.46
N ARG A 690 5.59 7.53 -11.56
CA ARG A 690 6.07 6.16 -11.77
C ARG A 690 7.18 5.81 -10.80
N PHE A 691 7.16 4.58 -10.34
CA PHE A 691 8.34 3.97 -9.72
C PHE A 691 9.24 3.39 -10.81
N PHE A 692 10.49 3.81 -10.80
CA PHE A 692 11.57 3.23 -11.57
C PHE A 692 12.49 2.49 -10.61
N ILE A 693 12.46 1.16 -10.64
CA ILE A 693 13.42 0.35 -9.90
C ILE A 693 14.50 -0.16 -10.83
N ARG A 694 15.76 0.06 -10.47
CA ARG A 694 16.92 -0.29 -11.28
C ARG A 694 17.93 -1.08 -10.46
N ALA A 695 18.45 -2.15 -11.02
CA ALA A 695 19.42 -3.01 -10.34
C ALA A 695 20.58 -3.39 -11.25
N ILE A 696 21.78 -3.49 -10.66
CA ILE A 696 22.98 -4.01 -11.34
C ILE A 696 23.35 -5.34 -10.70
N VAL A 697 23.37 -6.38 -11.53
CA VAL A 697 23.78 -7.72 -11.12
C VAL A 697 25.25 -7.89 -11.41
N ARG A 698 26.02 -8.22 -10.38
CA ARG A 698 27.46 -8.43 -10.46
C ARG A 698 27.79 -9.83 -9.95
N HIS A 699 28.36 -10.64 -10.83
CA HIS A 699 28.87 -11.97 -10.52
C HIS A 699 30.11 -12.25 -11.37
N SER A 700 30.83 -13.32 -11.07
CA SER A 700 31.92 -13.78 -11.93
C SER A 700 31.36 -14.25 -13.28
N ASP A 701 32.12 -14.08 -14.35
CA ASP A 701 31.72 -14.57 -15.68
C ASP A 701 31.52 -16.08 -15.65
N LEU A 702 30.44 -16.52 -16.32
CA LEU A 702 30.05 -17.93 -16.35
C LEU A 702 30.49 -18.53 -17.68
N ILE A 703 31.35 -19.54 -17.61
CA ILE A 703 32.01 -20.10 -18.77
C ILE A 703 31.18 -21.24 -19.40
N THR A 704 30.39 -21.96 -18.61
CA THR A 704 29.57 -23.10 -19.08
C THR A 704 28.14 -22.68 -19.40
N LYS A 705 27.50 -23.40 -20.34
CA LYS A 705 26.12 -23.13 -20.78
C LYS A 705 25.11 -23.46 -19.68
N GLU A 706 25.36 -24.53 -18.94
CA GLU A 706 24.49 -25.05 -17.89
C GLU A 706 24.48 -24.10 -16.69
N ALA A 707 25.66 -23.67 -16.21
CA ALA A 707 25.76 -22.71 -15.13
C ALA A 707 25.20 -21.33 -15.54
N SER A 708 25.40 -20.91 -16.80
CA SER A 708 24.83 -19.67 -17.34
C SER A 708 23.29 -19.65 -17.28
N PHE A 709 22.64 -20.76 -17.63
CA PHE A 709 21.18 -20.86 -17.60
C PHE A 709 20.62 -20.89 -16.18
N GLU A 710 21.18 -21.76 -15.34
CA GLU A 710 20.76 -21.90 -13.94
C GLU A 710 20.94 -20.58 -13.17
N TYR A 711 22.07 -19.91 -13.39
CA TYR A 711 22.31 -18.58 -12.83
C TYR A 711 21.25 -17.57 -13.29
N LEU A 712 21.00 -17.45 -14.60
CA LEU A 712 20.03 -16.47 -15.11
C LEU A 712 18.64 -16.70 -14.53
N GLN A 713 18.21 -17.96 -14.42
CA GLN A 713 16.92 -18.32 -13.87
C GLN A 713 16.85 -17.98 -12.37
N ASN A 714 17.79 -18.49 -11.56
CA ASN A 714 17.76 -18.32 -10.11
C ASN A 714 18.01 -16.87 -9.69
N GLU A 715 19.01 -16.21 -10.27
CA GLU A 715 19.35 -14.83 -9.93
C GLU A 715 18.35 -13.83 -10.53
N GLY A 716 17.85 -14.08 -11.74
CA GLY A 716 16.80 -13.26 -12.34
C GLY A 716 15.51 -13.31 -11.54
N GLU A 717 15.10 -14.51 -11.11
CA GLU A 717 13.93 -14.70 -10.25
C GLU A 717 14.12 -14.06 -8.88
N ARG A 718 15.27 -14.28 -8.24
CA ARG A 718 15.62 -13.64 -6.95
C ARG A 718 15.54 -12.11 -7.03
N LEU A 719 16.13 -11.52 -8.07
CA LEU A 719 16.14 -10.06 -8.23
C LEU A 719 14.79 -9.47 -8.58
N LEU A 720 13.99 -10.18 -9.39
CA LEU A 720 12.62 -9.76 -9.67
C LEU A 720 11.80 -9.72 -8.38
N LEU A 721 11.91 -10.76 -7.54
CA LEU A 721 11.24 -10.81 -6.24
C LEU A 721 11.73 -9.70 -5.31
N GLU A 722 13.04 -9.49 -5.19
CA GLU A 722 13.62 -8.38 -4.41
C GLU A 722 13.14 -7.01 -4.90
N ALA A 723 13.04 -6.82 -6.22
CA ALA A 723 12.54 -5.57 -6.80
C ALA A 723 11.05 -5.36 -6.51
N MET A 724 10.25 -6.41 -6.64
CA MET A 724 8.83 -6.38 -6.30
C MET A 724 8.62 -6.10 -4.81
N ASP A 725 9.47 -6.66 -3.94
CA ASP A 725 9.37 -6.45 -2.50
C ASP A 725 9.70 -4.99 -2.10
N GLU A 726 10.74 -4.39 -2.68
CA GLU A 726 11.05 -2.96 -2.48
C GLU A 726 9.96 -2.05 -3.06
N LEU A 727 9.36 -2.43 -4.20
CA LEU A 727 8.20 -1.72 -4.76
C LEU A 727 6.99 -1.79 -3.82
N GLU A 728 6.68 -2.96 -3.24
CA GLU A 728 5.58 -3.10 -2.27
C GLU A 728 5.82 -2.24 -1.02
N VAL A 729 7.07 -2.09 -0.59
CA VAL A 729 7.45 -1.17 0.49
C VAL A 729 7.15 0.27 0.12
N ALA A 730 7.58 0.70 -1.05
CA ALA A 730 7.39 2.08 -1.50
C ALA A 730 5.92 2.43 -1.77
N PHE A 731 5.15 1.49 -2.33
CA PHE A 731 3.71 1.65 -2.57
C PHE A 731 2.92 1.96 -1.30
N ASN A 732 3.29 1.35 -0.18
CA ASN A 732 2.59 1.54 1.10
C ASN A 732 3.04 2.82 1.84
N ASN A 733 4.25 3.31 1.58
CA ASN A 733 4.82 4.48 2.26
C ASN A 733 4.61 5.80 1.50
N THR A 734 4.20 5.76 0.24
CA THR A 734 4.05 6.93 -0.62
C THR A 734 2.59 7.36 -0.72
N SER A 735 2.31 8.65 -0.57
CA SER A 735 0.96 9.21 -0.69
C SER A 735 0.49 9.36 -2.14
N VAL A 736 1.42 9.51 -3.08
CA VAL A 736 1.11 9.63 -4.51
C VAL A 736 0.85 8.26 -5.13
N ARG A 737 -0.20 8.19 -5.95
CA ARG A 737 -0.61 6.96 -6.62
C ARG A 737 0.23 6.79 -7.90
N THR A 738 1.04 5.73 -7.96
CA THR A 738 1.87 5.44 -9.12
C THR A 738 1.17 4.56 -10.15
N ASP A 739 1.63 4.65 -11.40
CA ASP A 739 1.20 3.86 -12.55
C ASP A 739 2.38 3.63 -13.50
N CYS A 740 2.26 2.69 -14.44
CA CYS A 740 3.31 2.41 -15.44
C CYS A 740 4.70 2.18 -14.82
N ASN A 741 4.74 1.49 -13.67
CA ASN A 741 5.99 1.25 -12.96
C ASN A 741 6.92 0.40 -13.83
N HIS A 742 8.22 0.66 -13.68
CA HIS A 742 9.24 0.15 -14.57
C HIS A 742 10.34 -0.56 -13.79
N ILE A 743 10.68 -1.76 -14.22
CA ILE A 743 11.80 -2.56 -13.66
C ILE A 743 12.91 -2.62 -14.71
N PHE A 744 14.13 -2.22 -14.34
CA PHE A 744 15.33 -2.37 -15.16
C PHE A 744 16.37 -3.23 -14.44
N LEU A 745 16.73 -4.38 -15.05
CA LEU A 745 17.75 -5.28 -14.54
C LEU A 745 18.93 -5.34 -15.50
N ASN A 746 20.12 -4.95 -15.03
CA ASN A 746 21.34 -5.00 -15.82
C ASN A 746 22.27 -6.12 -15.34
N PHE A 747 22.35 -7.19 -16.13
CA PHE A 747 23.26 -8.31 -15.94
C PHE A 747 24.61 -7.99 -16.58
N VAL A 748 25.56 -7.60 -15.75
CA VAL A 748 26.93 -7.31 -16.17
C VAL A 748 27.72 -8.56 -16.61
N PRO A 749 27.61 -9.73 -15.93
CA PRO A 749 28.35 -10.92 -16.34
C PRO A 749 28.00 -11.36 -17.74
N THR A 750 29.00 -11.88 -18.46
CA THR A 750 28.76 -12.48 -19.77
C THR A 750 28.32 -13.94 -19.61
N VAL A 751 27.19 -14.30 -20.22
CA VAL A 751 26.64 -15.67 -20.18
C VAL A 751 26.77 -16.37 -21.52
N VAL A 752 26.93 -17.69 -21.53
CA VAL A 752 27.00 -18.47 -22.78
C VAL A 752 25.64 -19.11 -23.05
N MET A 753 24.83 -18.52 -23.95
CA MET A 753 23.46 -18.94 -24.19
C MET A 753 22.89 -18.47 -25.54
N ASP A 754 21.86 -19.18 -26.03
CA ASP A 754 21.01 -18.71 -27.14
C ASP A 754 19.94 -17.72 -26.62
N PRO A 755 19.73 -16.56 -27.27
CA PRO A 755 18.73 -15.58 -26.85
C PRO A 755 17.28 -16.10 -26.78
N SER A 756 16.89 -17.07 -27.62
CA SER A 756 15.53 -17.61 -27.62
C SER A 756 15.16 -18.28 -26.28
N LYS A 757 16.14 -18.92 -25.64
CA LYS A 757 15.97 -19.54 -24.32
C LYS A 757 15.83 -18.50 -23.20
N ILE A 758 16.38 -17.30 -23.39
CA ILE A 758 16.19 -16.18 -22.46
C ILE A 758 14.73 -15.72 -22.49
N GLU A 759 14.16 -15.60 -23.70
CA GLU A 759 12.75 -15.24 -23.87
C GLU A 759 11.83 -16.25 -23.18
N GLU A 760 12.06 -17.55 -23.37
CA GLU A 760 11.26 -18.62 -22.74
C GLU A 760 11.35 -18.59 -21.21
N SER A 761 12.56 -18.44 -20.66
CA SER A 761 12.79 -18.36 -19.22
C SER A 761 12.10 -17.15 -18.58
N VAL A 762 12.27 -15.96 -19.18
CA VAL A 762 11.63 -14.74 -18.68
C VAL A 762 10.11 -14.80 -18.82
N ARG A 763 9.59 -15.35 -19.93
CA ARG A 763 8.14 -15.54 -20.13
C ARG A 763 7.54 -16.42 -19.03
N SER A 764 8.19 -17.53 -18.70
CA SER A 764 7.77 -18.42 -17.60
C SER A 764 7.76 -17.69 -16.25
N MET A 765 8.80 -16.89 -15.97
CA MET A 765 8.90 -16.09 -14.74
C MET A 765 7.78 -15.04 -14.64
N VAL A 766 7.51 -14.27 -15.71
CA VAL A 766 6.45 -13.25 -15.69
C VAL A 766 5.06 -13.87 -15.56
N MET A 767 4.78 -14.99 -16.24
CA MET A 767 3.49 -15.67 -16.12
C MET A 767 3.26 -16.20 -14.71
N ARG A 768 4.31 -16.66 -14.01
CA ARG A 768 4.25 -17.10 -12.61
C ARG A 768 3.92 -15.95 -11.65
N TYR A 769 4.50 -14.77 -11.86
CA TYR A 769 4.37 -13.61 -10.97
C TYR A 769 3.43 -12.50 -11.45
N GLY A 770 2.70 -12.73 -12.54
CA GLY A 770 1.88 -11.72 -13.22
C GLY A 770 0.85 -11.04 -12.31
N SER A 771 0.24 -11.78 -11.39
CA SER A 771 -0.74 -11.23 -10.44
C SER A 771 -0.13 -10.20 -9.47
N ARG A 772 1.10 -10.42 -8.99
CA ARG A 772 1.82 -9.48 -8.13
C ARG A 772 2.33 -8.28 -8.94
N LEU A 773 2.90 -8.51 -10.13
CA LEU A 773 3.35 -7.43 -11.03
C LEU A 773 2.20 -6.50 -11.40
N TRP A 774 1.01 -7.07 -11.65
CA TRP A 774 -0.21 -6.32 -11.93
C TRP A 774 -0.68 -5.47 -10.73
N LYS A 775 -0.69 -6.06 -9.52
CA LYS A 775 -1.00 -5.32 -8.28
C LYS A 775 -0.03 -4.14 -8.06
N LEU A 776 1.24 -4.35 -8.40
CA LEU A 776 2.30 -3.34 -8.38
C LEU A 776 2.29 -2.39 -9.59
N ARG A 777 1.35 -2.54 -10.52
CA ARG A 777 1.25 -1.75 -11.77
C ARG A 777 2.55 -1.68 -12.56
N VAL A 778 3.29 -2.78 -12.58
CA VAL A 778 4.48 -2.93 -13.42
C VAL A 778 4.00 -3.27 -14.84
N LEU A 779 3.95 -2.26 -15.69
CA LEU A 779 3.47 -2.39 -17.09
C LEU A 779 4.62 -2.61 -18.07
N GLN A 780 5.84 -2.19 -17.70
CA GLN A 780 7.03 -2.36 -18.52
C GLN A 780 8.19 -2.89 -17.67
N ALA A 781 8.96 -3.82 -18.24
CA ALA A 781 10.22 -4.25 -17.65
C ALA A 781 11.30 -4.40 -18.74
N GLU A 782 12.55 -4.24 -18.34
CA GLU A 782 13.70 -4.28 -19.23
C GLU A 782 14.84 -5.09 -18.61
N VAL A 783 15.41 -5.98 -19.40
CA VAL A 783 16.58 -6.77 -19.03
C VAL A 783 17.69 -6.51 -20.03
N LYS A 784 18.87 -6.13 -19.52
CA LYS A 784 20.10 -6.01 -20.31
C LYS A 784 21.05 -7.13 -19.92
N ILE A 785 21.57 -7.87 -20.89
CA ILE A 785 22.46 -9.00 -20.65
C ILE A 785 23.51 -9.13 -21.76
N ASN A 786 24.73 -9.47 -21.39
CA ASN A 786 25.79 -9.78 -22.35
C ASN A 786 25.81 -11.28 -22.62
N ILE A 787 25.67 -11.69 -23.87
CA ILE A 787 25.64 -13.11 -24.25
C ILE A 787 26.81 -13.48 -25.16
N ARG A 788 27.22 -14.74 -25.12
CA ARG A 788 28.06 -15.38 -26.13
C ARG A 788 27.34 -16.62 -26.65
N LEU A 789 27.36 -16.86 -27.96
CA LEU A 789 26.76 -18.06 -28.55
C LEU A 789 27.63 -19.30 -28.28
N THR A 790 28.95 -19.10 -28.27
CA THR A 790 29.96 -20.10 -27.87
C THR A 790 31.03 -19.44 -26.99
N PRO A 791 31.76 -20.19 -26.14
CA PRO A 791 32.76 -19.62 -25.22
C PRO A 791 33.84 -18.75 -25.89
N THR A 792 34.14 -19.03 -27.16
CA THR A 792 35.17 -18.38 -27.98
C THR A 792 34.66 -17.17 -28.79
N THR A 793 33.34 -16.98 -28.89
CA THR A 793 32.74 -15.85 -29.62
C THR A 793 32.77 -14.55 -28.82
N THR A 794 32.75 -13.42 -29.51
CA THR A 794 32.63 -12.09 -28.89
C THR A 794 31.28 -11.94 -28.21
N ALA A 795 31.25 -11.18 -27.11
CA ALA A 795 30.03 -10.92 -26.38
C ALA A 795 29.11 -9.97 -27.16
N ILE A 796 27.82 -10.26 -27.17
CA ILE A 796 26.77 -9.47 -27.81
C ILE A 796 25.85 -8.92 -26.70
N PRO A 797 25.70 -7.60 -26.57
CA PRO A 797 24.73 -7.02 -25.65
C PRO A 797 23.31 -7.19 -26.20
N ILE A 798 22.48 -7.89 -25.43
CA ILE A 798 21.08 -8.16 -25.74
C ILE A 798 20.19 -7.39 -24.77
N ARG A 799 19.12 -6.83 -25.30
CA ARG A 799 18.05 -6.18 -24.54
C ARG A 799 16.73 -6.88 -24.77
N LEU A 800 16.04 -7.15 -23.67
CA LEU A 800 14.71 -7.72 -23.67
C LEU A 800 13.75 -6.71 -23.05
N PHE A 801 12.73 -6.33 -23.81
CA PHE A 801 11.65 -5.43 -23.40
C PHE A 801 10.38 -6.25 -23.18
N LEU A 802 9.77 -6.08 -22.02
CA LEU A 802 8.50 -6.70 -21.67
C LEU A 802 7.46 -5.60 -21.51
N THR A 803 6.34 -5.75 -22.20
CA THR A 803 5.23 -4.78 -22.14
C THR A 803 3.92 -5.52 -21.93
N ASN A 804 3.16 -5.13 -20.91
CA ASN A 804 1.85 -5.69 -20.61
C ASN A 804 0.84 -4.56 -20.33
N GLU A 805 0.40 -3.85 -21.38
CA GLU A 805 -0.46 -2.67 -21.22
C GLU A 805 -1.88 -3.02 -20.73
N SER A 806 -2.42 -4.15 -21.18
CA SER A 806 -3.81 -4.58 -20.90
C SER A 806 -3.95 -5.44 -19.64
N GLY A 807 -2.85 -5.98 -19.13
CA GLY A 807 -2.84 -6.94 -18.01
C GLY A 807 -3.02 -8.40 -18.41
N TYR A 808 -3.45 -8.66 -19.64
CA TYR A 808 -3.78 -9.99 -20.14
C TYR A 808 -2.86 -10.44 -21.29
N TYR A 809 -2.15 -9.51 -21.93
CA TYR A 809 -1.26 -9.79 -23.06
C TYR A 809 0.15 -9.28 -22.79
N LEU A 810 1.09 -10.22 -22.67
CA LEU A 810 2.51 -9.93 -22.52
C LEU A 810 3.19 -9.95 -23.89
N ASP A 811 3.64 -8.79 -24.34
CA ASP A 811 4.55 -8.67 -25.48
C ASP A 811 6.01 -8.71 -25.01
N ILE A 812 6.84 -9.48 -25.71
CA ILE A 812 8.27 -9.59 -25.43
C ILE A 812 9.03 -9.30 -26.72
N SER A 813 9.80 -8.21 -26.71
CA SER A 813 10.61 -7.77 -27.83
C SER A 813 12.10 -7.86 -27.51
N LEU A 814 12.86 -8.55 -28.37
CA LEU A 814 14.29 -8.78 -28.20
C LEU A 814 15.11 -7.94 -29.19
N TYR A 815 16.18 -7.30 -28.70
CA TYR A 815 17.06 -6.44 -29.49
C TYR A 815 18.54 -6.74 -29.20
N LYS A 816 19.39 -6.57 -30.20
CA LYS A 816 20.85 -6.45 -30.06
C LYS A 816 21.26 -4.98 -30.15
N GLU A 817 22.20 -4.55 -29.32
CA GLU A 817 22.80 -3.21 -29.46
C GLU A 817 23.89 -3.27 -30.55
N VAL A 818 23.70 -2.51 -31.63
CA VAL A 818 24.61 -2.52 -32.78
C VAL A 818 25.08 -1.10 -33.07
N ARG A 819 26.34 -0.95 -33.48
CA ARG A 819 26.86 0.32 -33.93
C ARG A 819 26.45 0.58 -35.37
N ASP A 820 25.80 1.71 -35.60
CA ASP A 820 25.52 2.21 -36.94
C ASP A 820 26.82 2.66 -37.61
N SER A 821 27.07 2.16 -38.82
CA SER A 821 28.28 2.46 -39.60
C SER A 821 28.29 3.90 -40.12
N SER A 822 27.14 4.55 -40.23
CA SER A 822 27.02 5.92 -40.77
C SER A 822 27.15 6.99 -39.69
N THR A 823 26.47 6.84 -38.55
CA THR A 823 26.46 7.83 -37.46
C THR A 823 27.46 7.51 -36.34
N GLY A 824 27.97 6.27 -36.28
CA GLY A 824 28.84 5.81 -35.20
C GLY A 824 28.12 5.58 -33.87
N ASN A 825 26.81 5.87 -33.79
CA ASN A 825 25.96 5.72 -32.62
C ASN A 825 25.49 4.27 -32.44
N ILE A 826 25.02 3.93 -31.25
CA ILE A 826 24.53 2.58 -30.92
C ILE A 826 22.99 2.59 -30.95
N MET A 827 22.43 1.67 -31.74
CA MET A 827 21.00 1.53 -32.00
C MET A 827 20.48 0.14 -31.62
N PHE A 828 19.18 0.06 -31.38
CA PHE A 828 18.47 -1.20 -31.20
C PHE A 828 18.17 -1.84 -32.55
N GLN A 829 18.66 -3.06 -32.76
CA GLN A 829 18.28 -3.87 -33.91
C GLN A 829 17.52 -5.10 -33.40
N SER A 830 16.29 -5.29 -33.87
CA SER A 830 15.46 -6.46 -33.47
C SER A 830 16.19 -7.77 -33.77
N TYR A 831 16.04 -8.72 -32.86
CA TYR A 831 16.61 -10.06 -32.99
C TYR A 831 15.51 -11.04 -33.40
N GLY A 832 15.63 -11.65 -34.60
CA GLY A 832 14.62 -12.53 -35.20
C GLY A 832 13.80 -11.87 -36.32
N ASP A 833 12.75 -12.56 -36.78
CA ASP A 833 11.96 -12.14 -37.95
C ASP A 833 10.93 -11.04 -37.64
N LYS A 834 10.59 -10.85 -36.36
CA LYS A 834 9.62 -9.84 -35.92
C LYS A 834 10.33 -8.53 -35.62
N GLN A 835 9.91 -7.46 -36.28
CA GLN A 835 10.35 -6.10 -35.93
C GLN A 835 9.55 -5.60 -34.72
N GLY A 836 10.25 -5.34 -33.61
CA GLY A 836 9.64 -4.79 -32.40
C GLY A 836 9.60 -3.26 -32.40
N PRO A 837 8.86 -2.62 -31.49
CA PRO A 837 8.60 -1.17 -31.49
C PRO A 837 9.85 -0.27 -31.44
N GLN A 838 10.92 -0.70 -30.77
CA GLN A 838 12.17 0.07 -30.64
C GLN A 838 13.18 -0.16 -31.78
N HIS A 839 12.81 -0.86 -32.86
CA HIS A 839 13.73 -1.12 -33.96
C HIS A 839 14.24 0.19 -34.58
N GLY A 840 15.56 0.33 -34.72
CA GLY A 840 16.19 1.50 -35.30
C GLY A 840 16.43 2.66 -34.34
N MET A 841 15.85 2.61 -33.13
CA MET A 841 15.97 3.68 -32.14
C MET A 841 17.34 3.66 -31.44
N LEU A 842 17.81 4.82 -30.98
CA LEU A 842 19.04 4.94 -30.19
C LEU A 842 18.85 4.35 -28.78
N ILE A 843 19.92 3.77 -28.21
CA ILE A 843 19.85 3.16 -26.86
C ILE A 843 19.54 4.14 -25.73
N ASN A 844 19.79 5.44 -25.94
CA ASN A 844 19.54 6.51 -24.97
C ASN A 844 18.15 7.16 -25.13
N THR A 845 17.28 6.61 -26.00
CA THR A 845 15.92 7.13 -26.21
C THR A 845 15.17 7.18 -24.87
N PRO A 846 14.65 8.36 -24.47
CA PRO A 846 14.00 8.54 -23.18
C PRO A 846 12.61 7.92 -23.14
N TYR A 847 12.15 7.55 -21.94
CA TYR A 847 10.79 7.06 -21.75
C TYR A 847 9.76 8.16 -21.98
N VAL A 848 8.70 7.77 -22.67
CA VAL A 848 7.58 8.67 -22.98
C VAL A 848 6.69 8.81 -21.73
N THR A 849 6.27 10.04 -21.46
CA THR A 849 5.28 10.36 -20.41
C THR A 849 3.92 9.78 -20.77
N LYS A 850 3.05 9.65 -19.78
CA LYS A 850 1.73 9.01 -19.94
C LYS A 850 0.90 9.75 -20.98
N ASP A 851 0.38 9.01 -21.94
CA ASP A 851 -0.52 9.53 -22.96
C ASP A 851 -1.98 9.52 -22.45
N LEU A 852 -2.86 10.22 -23.17
CA LEU A 852 -4.29 10.29 -22.82
C LEU A 852 -4.94 8.90 -22.79
N LEU A 853 -4.47 7.98 -23.63
CA LEU A 853 -5.00 6.61 -23.74
C LEU A 853 -4.72 5.81 -22.47
N GLN A 854 -3.48 5.85 -21.98
CA GLN A 854 -3.10 5.16 -20.75
C GLN A 854 -3.78 5.76 -19.51
N ALA A 855 -4.10 7.06 -19.52
CA ALA A 855 -4.92 7.67 -18.47
C ALA A 855 -6.34 7.08 -18.41
N LYS A 856 -6.97 6.86 -19.57
CA LYS A 856 -8.28 6.19 -19.63
C LYS A 856 -8.18 4.72 -19.25
N ARG A 857 -7.16 3.99 -19.73
CA ARG A 857 -6.92 2.59 -19.34
C ARG A 857 -6.85 2.42 -17.83
N PHE A 858 -6.08 3.28 -17.19
CA PHE A 858 -5.96 3.32 -15.75
C PHE A 858 -7.30 3.53 -15.03
N GLN A 859 -8.13 4.45 -15.53
CA GLN A 859 -9.46 4.69 -14.95
C GLN A 859 -10.32 3.42 -15.02
N ALA A 860 -10.35 2.73 -16.16
CA ALA A 860 -11.06 1.46 -16.32
C ALA A 860 -10.53 0.38 -15.36
N GLN A 861 -9.21 0.18 -15.32
CA GLN A 861 -8.55 -0.81 -14.44
C GLN A 861 -8.80 -0.53 -12.96
N SER A 862 -8.81 0.74 -12.56
CA SER A 862 -9.10 1.15 -11.18
C SER A 862 -10.53 0.84 -10.74
N LEU A 863 -11.45 0.73 -11.70
CA LEU A 863 -12.84 0.30 -11.50
C LEU A 863 -13.01 -1.21 -11.67
N GLY A 864 -11.90 -1.95 -11.85
CA GLY A 864 -11.90 -3.41 -11.97
C GLY A 864 -12.35 -3.94 -13.33
N THR A 865 -12.27 -3.15 -14.40
CA THR A 865 -12.61 -3.60 -15.77
C THR A 865 -11.51 -3.30 -16.77
N THR A 866 -11.48 -4.09 -17.83
CA THR A 866 -10.63 -3.85 -19.00
C THR A 866 -11.10 -2.61 -19.74
N TYR A 867 -10.16 -1.81 -20.25
CA TYR A 867 -10.48 -0.64 -21.05
C TYR A 867 -11.06 -1.04 -22.40
N VAL A 868 -12.02 -0.26 -22.91
CA VAL A 868 -12.84 -0.65 -24.06
C VAL A 868 -12.02 -0.95 -25.33
N TYR A 869 -10.87 -0.29 -25.51
CA TYR A 869 -9.98 -0.49 -26.66
C TYR A 869 -8.91 -1.56 -26.45
N ASP A 870 -8.79 -2.11 -25.25
CA ASP A 870 -7.96 -3.29 -25.03
C ASP A 870 -8.69 -4.58 -25.50
N PHE A 871 -9.98 -4.47 -25.88
CA PHE A 871 -10.71 -5.54 -26.54
C PHE A 871 -10.39 -5.58 -28.06
N PRO A 872 -10.54 -4.46 -28.80
CA PRO A 872 -9.71 -4.12 -29.98
C PRO A 872 -9.36 -2.60 -30.12
N GLU A 873 -8.17 -2.27 -30.64
CA GLU A 873 -7.62 -0.90 -30.68
C GLU A 873 -8.29 0.06 -31.69
N MET A 874 -8.94 1.16 -31.23
CA MET A 874 -9.04 2.47 -31.94
C MET A 874 -9.92 3.51 -31.20
N ILE A 875 -9.46 4.76 -31.02
CA ILE A 875 -10.11 5.87 -30.27
C ILE A 875 -11.39 6.48 -30.93
N ARG A 876 -12.41 6.96 -30.16
CA ARG A 876 -13.23 8.22 -30.38
C ARG A 876 -14.40 8.52 -29.37
N GLN A 877 -15.25 9.51 -29.73
CA GLN A 877 -15.96 10.57 -28.96
C GLN A 877 -17.18 10.22 -28.07
N VAL A 878 -17.74 9.01 -28.12
CA VAL A 878 -19.02 8.64 -27.46
C VAL A 878 -18.80 7.51 -26.45
N GLY A 879 -19.57 7.44 -25.35
CA GLY A 879 -19.39 6.46 -24.26
C GLY A 879 -19.81 5.01 -24.57
N MET A 880 -19.97 4.66 -25.86
CA MET A 880 -20.36 3.34 -26.36
C MET A 880 -19.55 3.02 -27.61
N VAL A 881 -19.00 1.80 -27.67
CA VAL A 881 -18.19 1.34 -28.80
C VAL A 881 -18.77 0.04 -29.34
N ALA A 882 -18.77 -0.10 -30.67
CA ALA A 882 -19.18 -1.33 -31.34
C ALA A 882 -18.11 -1.79 -32.34
N PHE A 883 -17.87 -3.10 -32.39
CA PHE A 883 -16.90 -3.73 -33.29
C PHE A 883 -17.58 -4.84 -34.08
N LYS A 884 -17.26 -4.92 -35.38
CA LYS A 884 -17.54 -6.11 -36.20
C LYS A 884 -16.26 -6.92 -36.30
N MET A 885 -16.25 -8.12 -35.76
CA MET A 885 -15.05 -8.96 -35.65
C MET A 885 -15.21 -10.25 -36.45
N LYS A 886 -14.19 -10.62 -37.21
CA LYS A 886 -14.10 -11.91 -37.89
C LYS A 886 -13.14 -12.84 -37.15
N LEU A 887 -13.68 -13.82 -36.44
CA LEU A 887 -12.92 -14.77 -35.61
C LEU A 887 -12.68 -16.07 -36.36
N LYS A 888 -11.42 -16.50 -36.50
CA LYS A 888 -11.10 -17.86 -36.97
C LYS A 888 -11.11 -18.79 -35.75
N THR A 889 -12.09 -19.68 -35.67
CA THR A 889 -12.21 -20.65 -34.57
C THR A 889 -12.01 -22.08 -35.11
N PRO A 890 -11.71 -23.08 -34.26
CA PRO A 890 -11.58 -24.47 -34.70
C PRO A 890 -12.80 -24.96 -35.48
N GLU A 891 -14.01 -24.55 -35.08
CA GLU A 891 -15.28 -24.90 -35.73
C GLU A 891 -15.50 -24.12 -37.04
N TYR A 892 -14.97 -22.90 -37.14
CA TYR A 892 -15.04 -22.05 -38.34
C TYR A 892 -13.64 -21.55 -38.77
N PRO A 893 -12.79 -22.41 -39.37
CA PRO A 893 -11.42 -22.03 -39.76
C PRO A 893 -11.36 -20.91 -40.82
N LYS A 894 -12.41 -20.79 -41.65
CA LYS A 894 -12.58 -19.71 -42.64
C LYS A 894 -12.96 -18.35 -42.01
N GLY A 895 -13.29 -18.35 -40.73
CA GLY A 895 -13.73 -17.19 -39.96
C GLY A 895 -15.25 -17.10 -39.82
N ARG A 896 -15.72 -16.61 -38.67
CA ARG A 896 -17.11 -16.26 -38.36
C ARG A 896 -17.22 -14.81 -37.92
N ASP A 897 -18.28 -14.12 -38.30
CA ASP A 897 -18.51 -12.72 -37.94
C ASP A 897 -19.37 -12.60 -36.68
N ILE A 898 -19.06 -11.61 -35.84
CA ILE A 898 -19.85 -11.21 -34.68
C ILE A 898 -19.87 -9.68 -34.55
N VAL A 899 -20.90 -9.15 -33.89
CA VAL A 899 -20.92 -7.76 -33.42
C VAL A 899 -20.70 -7.74 -31.92
N LEU A 900 -19.69 -6.99 -31.47
CA LEU A 900 -19.37 -6.74 -30.08
C LEU A 900 -19.75 -5.31 -29.74
N ILE A 901 -20.54 -5.09 -28.68
CA ILE A 901 -20.92 -3.76 -28.19
C ILE A 901 -20.43 -3.63 -26.76
N CYS A 902 -19.79 -2.52 -26.41
CA CYS A 902 -19.18 -2.30 -25.11
C CYS A 902 -19.43 -0.88 -24.61
N ASN A 903 -19.80 -0.74 -23.33
CA ASN A 903 -19.75 0.57 -22.67
C ASN A 903 -18.30 1.01 -22.45
N ASP A 904 -18.01 2.31 -22.65
CA ASP A 904 -16.79 2.92 -22.16
C ASP A 904 -17.03 3.51 -20.76
N ILE A 905 -16.64 2.78 -19.71
CA ILE A 905 -16.80 3.24 -18.33
C ILE A 905 -15.98 4.50 -18.01
N THR A 906 -14.97 4.83 -18.83
CA THR A 906 -14.12 6.01 -18.64
C THR A 906 -14.80 7.29 -19.12
N HIS A 907 -15.74 7.17 -20.07
CA HIS A 907 -16.51 8.28 -20.59
C HIS A 907 -17.82 8.45 -19.79
N LYS A 908 -17.92 9.52 -18.99
CA LYS A 908 -19.09 9.83 -18.16
C LYS A 908 -19.61 8.59 -17.41
N ILE A 909 -18.69 7.86 -16.76
CA ILE A 909 -18.94 6.62 -15.97
C ILE A 909 -19.73 5.53 -16.73
N GLY A 910 -19.61 5.47 -18.06
CA GLY A 910 -20.34 4.53 -18.90
C GLY A 910 -21.85 4.75 -18.87
N SER A 911 -22.30 6.00 -18.67
CA SER A 911 -23.72 6.33 -18.64
C SER A 911 -24.34 6.31 -20.04
N PHE A 912 -25.59 5.85 -20.11
CA PHE A 912 -26.39 5.84 -21.33
C PHE A 912 -27.03 7.20 -21.58
N GLY A 913 -26.47 7.95 -22.53
CA GLY A 913 -27.14 9.10 -23.15
C GLY A 913 -27.72 8.73 -24.52
N PRO A 914 -28.38 9.68 -25.20
CA PRO A 914 -29.09 9.39 -26.44
C PRO A 914 -28.15 8.96 -27.57
N GLU A 915 -26.92 9.48 -27.58
CA GLU A 915 -25.88 9.11 -28.55
C GLU A 915 -25.36 7.69 -28.30
N GLU A 916 -25.11 7.32 -27.04
CA GLU A 916 -24.71 5.95 -26.67
C GLU A 916 -25.80 4.93 -27.00
N ASP A 917 -27.05 5.26 -26.68
CA ASP A 917 -28.22 4.46 -27.01
C ASP A 917 -28.36 4.28 -28.53
N LEU A 918 -28.12 5.34 -29.31
CA LEU A 918 -28.17 5.28 -30.77
C LEU A 918 -27.09 4.36 -31.35
N VAL A 919 -25.85 4.41 -30.83
CA VAL A 919 -24.77 3.51 -31.25
C VAL A 919 -25.14 2.06 -30.93
N PHE A 920 -25.64 1.79 -29.72
CA PHE A 920 -26.10 0.45 -29.33
C PHE A 920 -27.23 -0.03 -30.24
N LEU A 921 -28.22 0.82 -30.51
CA LEU A 921 -29.35 0.51 -31.37
C LEU A 921 -28.88 0.13 -32.78
N ARG A 922 -28.08 0.98 -33.44
CA ARG A 922 -27.62 0.73 -34.81
C ARG A 922 -26.72 -0.50 -34.92
N ALA A 923 -25.88 -0.75 -33.93
CA ALA A 923 -25.05 -1.97 -33.90
C ALA A 923 -25.90 -3.24 -33.71
N SER A 924 -26.95 -3.18 -32.87
CA SER A 924 -27.88 -4.29 -32.68
C SER A 924 -28.73 -4.56 -33.93
N GLU A 925 -29.23 -3.50 -34.58
CA GLU A 925 -29.96 -3.59 -35.86
C GLU A 925 -29.08 -4.18 -36.96
N LEU A 926 -27.79 -3.80 -37.03
CA LEU A 926 -26.83 -4.36 -37.98
C LEU A 926 -26.62 -5.86 -37.74
N ALA A 927 -26.37 -6.27 -36.49
CA ALA A 927 -26.19 -7.68 -36.15
C ALA A 927 -27.41 -8.51 -36.54
N ARG A 928 -28.61 -7.97 -36.30
CA ARG A 928 -29.89 -8.60 -36.65
C ARG A 928 -30.10 -8.68 -38.15
N ALA A 929 -29.85 -7.60 -38.89
CA ALA A 929 -29.97 -7.54 -40.34
C ALA A 929 -29.01 -8.52 -41.05
N GLU A 930 -27.81 -8.73 -40.51
CA GLU A 930 -26.85 -9.70 -41.04
C GLU A 930 -27.02 -11.12 -40.48
N GLY A 931 -27.90 -11.33 -39.50
CA GLY A 931 -28.12 -12.63 -38.85
C GLY A 931 -26.92 -13.13 -38.03
N ILE A 932 -26.03 -12.23 -37.59
CA ILE A 932 -24.81 -12.58 -36.86
C ILE A 932 -24.96 -12.37 -35.34
N PRO A 933 -24.24 -13.13 -34.50
CA PRO A 933 -24.34 -12.99 -33.05
C PRO A 933 -23.97 -11.59 -32.55
N ARG A 934 -24.71 -11.13 -31.53
CA ARG A 934 -24.44 -9.88 -30.82
C ARG A 934 -23.95 -10.18 -29.40
N VAL A 935 -22.73 -9.76 -29.09
CA VAL A 935 -22.13 -9.84 -27.76
C VAL A 935 -22.13 -8.44 -27.14
N TYR A 936 -22.60 -8.31 -25.90
CA TYR A 936 -22.64 -7.06 -25.16
C TYR A 936 -21.79 -7.14 -23.89
N ILE A 937 -20.79 -6.26 -23.73
CA ILE A 937 -19.99 -6.14 -22.51
C ILE A 937 -20.51 -4.96 -21.69
N ALA A 938 -21.08 -5.29 -20.52
CA ALA A 938 -21.76 -4.35 -19.64
C ALA A 938 -20.82 -3.83 -18.53
N ALA A 939 -20.53 -2.54 -18.61
CA ALA A 939 -19.80 -1.78 -17.58
C ALA A 939 -20.30 -0.32 -17.56
N ASN A 940 -21.41 -0.07 -16.85
CA ASN A 940 -22.16 1.18 -16.94
C ASN A 940 -22.67 1.69 -15.59
N SER A 941 -23.35 2.84 -15.62
CA SER A 941 -24.00 3.46 -14.46
C SER A 941 -25.49 3.74 -14.67
N GLY A 942 -26.09 3.12 -15.70
CA GLY A 942 -27.48 3.36 -16.09
C GLY A 942 -27.65 4.60 -16.95
N ALA A 943 -28.88 5.13 -17.01
CA ALA A 943 -29.18 6.33 -17.77
C ALA A 943 -28.38 7.52 -17.25
N ARG A 944 -27.92 8.39 -18.17
CA ARG A 944 -27.22 9.61 -17.81
C ARG A 944 -28.15 10.54 -17.02
N ILE A 945 -27.60 11.16 -15.98
CA ILE A 945 -28.30 12.12 -15.13
C ILE A 945 -27.43 13.38 -15.09
N GLY A 946 -28.06 14.54 -15.08
CA GLY A 946 -27.38 15.82 -14.92
C GLY A 946 -28.37 16.94 -14.63
N PHE A 947 -27.84 18.15 -14.51
CA PHE A 947 -28.60 19.38 -14.35
C PHE A 947 -28.18 20.38 -15.43
N ALA A 948 -29.03 21.36 -15.73
CA ALA A 948 -28.67 22.48 -16.60
C ALA A 948 -27.65 23.39 -15.89
N GLU A 949 -26.36 23.14 -16.12
CA GLU A 949 -25.25 23.87 -15.47
C GLU A 949 -25.25 25.36 -15.81
N GLU A 950 -25.78 25.72 -16.98
CA GLU A 950 -25.98 27.12 -17.36
C GLU A 950 -26.97 27.82 -16.40
N ILE A 951 -28.02 27.14 -15.94
CA ILE A 951 -29.01 27.76 -15.06
C ILE A 951 -28.53 27.80 -13.61
N LYS A 952 -27.75 26.79 -13.20
CA LYS A 952 -27.31 26.57 -11.81
C LYS A 952 -26.59 27.77 -11.18
N HIS A 953 -25.89 28.58 -11.97
CA HIS A 953 -25.17 29.76 -11.49
C HIS A 953 -25.91 31.09 -11.74
N MET A 954 -27.08 31.04 -12.39
CA MET A 954 -27.85 32.22 -12.77
C MET A 954 -29.16 32.37 -11.98
N PHE A 955 -29.77 31.26 -11.52
CA PHE A 955 -31.04 31.34 -10.80
C PHE A 955 -30.91 32.07 -9.46
N GLN A 956 -31.92 32.87 -9.15
CA GLN A 956 -32.10 33.58 -7.90
C GLN A 956 -33.22 32.90 -7.11
N VAL A 957 -33.16 33.04 -5.78
CA VAL A 957 -34.15 32.48 -4.86
C VAL A 957 -35.00 33.63 -4.32
N ALA A 958 -36.31 33.57 -4.56
CA ALA A 958 -37.24 34.51 -3.93
C ALA A 958 -37.52 34.00 -2.50
N TRP A 959 -36.75 34.47 -1.52
CA TRP A 959 -36.94 34.10 -0.12
C TRP A 959 -38.28 34.61 0.43
N VAL A 960 -38.86 33.87 1.38
CA VAL A 960 -40.00 34.39 2.15
C VAL A 960 -39.57 35.60 2.97
N ASP A 961 -38.36 35.53 3.54
CA ASP A 961 -37.69 36.60 4.27
C ASP A 961 -36.20 36.61 3.87
N PRO A 962 -35.68 37.65 3.17
CA PRO A 962 -34.29 37.70 2.73
C PRO A 962 -33.28 37.75 3.89
N GLU A 963 -33.66 38.33 5.03
CA GLU A 963 -32.79 38.44 6.22
C GLU A 963 -32.75 37.11 7.00
N ASP A 964 -33.75 36.24 6.80
CA ASP A 964 -33.80 34.90 7.39
C ASP A 964 -34.16 33.81 6.37
N PRO A 965 -33.17 33.31 5.60
CA PRO A 965 -33.36 32.21 4.65
C PRO A 965 -33.85 30.90 5.28
N TYR A 966 -33.91 30.81 6.63
CA TYR A 966 -34.44 29.63 7.31
C TYR A 966 -35.96 29.47 7.21
N LYS A 967 -36.68 30.57 6.92
CA LYS A 967 -38.14 30.54 6.68
C LYS A 967 -38.54 29.92 5.33
N GLY A 968 -37.58 29.60 4.46
CA GLY A 968 -37.81 28.99 3.17
C GLY A 968 -37.97 30.00 2.03
N PHE A 969 -38.32 29.51 0.85
CA PHE A 969 -38.41 30.31 -0.37
C PHE A 969 -39.77 30.13 -1.07
N LYS A 970 -40.20 31.15 -1.81
CA LYS A 970 -41.43 31.17 -2.60
C LYS A 970 -41.25 30.45 -3.93
N TYR A 971 -40.24 30.84 -4.70
CA TYR A 971 -39.95 30.31 -6.03
C TYR A 971 -38.51 30.61 -6.47
N LEU A 972 -38.08 30.00 -7.57
CA LEU A 972 -36.81 30.31 -8.24
C LEU A 972 -37.07 31.21 -9.45
N TYR A 973 -36.21 32.19 -9.70
CA TYR A 973 -36.40 33.13 -10.80
C TYR A 973 -35.08 33.56 -11.43
N LEU A 974 -35.16 34.21 -12.58
CA LEU A 974 -34.04 34.87 -13.24
C LEU A 974 -34.28 36.38 -13.29
N THR A 975 -33.18 37.13 -13.25
CA THR A 975 -33.24 38.56 -13.51
C THR A 975 -33.53 38.81 -15.00
N PRO A 976 -34.07 39.97 -15.39
CA PRO A 976 -34.29 40.29 -16.80
C PRO A 976 -33.01 40.21 -17.64
N GLN A 977 -31.87 40.56 -17.04
CA GLN A 977 -30.56 40.49 -17.69
C GLN A 977 -30.15 39.05 -17.95
N ASP A 978 -30.29 38.16 -16.95
CA ASP A 978 -29.93 36.75 -17.09
C ASP A 978 -30.90 36.01 -18.02
N TYR A 979 -32.20 36.30 -17.92
CA TYR A 979 -33.20 35.76 -18.85
C TYR A 979 -32.88 36.14 -20.31
N THR A 980 -32.52 37.40 -20.56
CA THR A 980 -32.16 37.86 -21.92
C THR A 980 -30.92 37.15 -22.46
N ARG A 981 -29.97 36.75 -21.60
CA ARG A 981 -28.77 36.00 -22.03
C ARG A 981 -29.09 34.57 -22.49
N ILE A 982 -30.10 33.93 -21.89
CA ILE A 982 -30.41 32.51 -22.14
C ILE A 982 -31.68 32.29 -22.97
N SER A 983 -32.52 33.32 -23.16
CA SER A 983 -33.78 33.20 -23.91
C SER A 983 -33.56 32.74 -25.34
N ALA A 984 -32.43 33.10 -25.96
CA ALA A 984 -32.04 32.64 -27.29
C ALA A 984 -31.70 31.12 -27.35
N MET A 985 -31.43 30.47 -26.21
CA MET A 985 -31.03 29.06 -26.15
C MET A 985 -32.21 28.12 -25.86
N ASN A 986 -33.42 28.64 -25.60
CA ASN A 986 -34.60 27.88 -25.19
C ASN A 986 -34.37 26.94 -23.99
N SER A 987 -33.45 27.30 -23.09
CA SER A 987 -33.07 26.46 -21.95
C SER A 987 -34.12 26.42 -20.82
N VAL A 988 -35.03 27.40 -20.76
CA VAL A 988 -36.04 27.53 -19.69
C VAL A 988 -37.35 28.09 -20.22
N HIS A 989 -38.45 27.70 -19.56
CA HIS A 989 -39.72 28.42 -19.65
C HIS A 989 -39.91 29.26 -18.40
N CYS A 990 -40.22 30.54 -18.59
CA CYS A 990 -40.43 31.47 -17.49
C CYS A 990 -41.72 32.25 -17.62
N GLU A 991 -42.29 32.62 -16.48
CA GLU A 991 -43.38 33.58 -16.36
C GLU A 991 -42.84 34.91 -15.83
N HIS A 992 -43.22 36.01 -16.47
CA HIS A 992 -42.84 37.35 -16.02
C HIS A 992 -43.76 37.82 -14.90
N VAL A 993 -43.17 38.25 -13.79
CA VAL A 993 -43.88 38.74 -12.60
C VAL A 993 -43.18 40.00 -12.09
N GLU A 994 -43.95 41.00 -11.67
CA GLU A 994 -43.45 42.14 -10.91
C GLU A 994 -43.73 41.95 -9.42
N GLU A 995 -42.68 41.81 -8.61
CA GLU A 995 -42.81 41.66 -7.15
C GLU A 995 -41.75 42.51 -6.44
N GLY A 996 -42.17 43.33 -5.48
CA GLY A 996 -41.26 44.20 -4.70
C GLY A 996 -40.60 45.33 -5.50
N GLY A 997 -41.18 45.73 -6.64
CA GLY A 997 -40.59 46.72 -7.55
C GLY A 997 -39.51 46.15 -8.49
N GLU A 998 -39.27 44.84 -8.45
CA GLU A 998 -38.34 44.15 -9.34
C GLU A 998 -39.12 43.30 -10.36
N SER A 999 -38.70 43.39 -11.62
CA SER A 999 -39.14 42.51 -12.69
C SER A 999 -38.42 41.17 -12.58
N ARG A 1000 -39.16 40.06 -12.44
CA ARG A 1000 -38.62 38.71 -12.24
C ARG A 1000 -39.19 37.74 -13.27
N TYR A 1001 -38.34 36.84 -13.78
CA TYR A 1001 -38.76 35.75 -14.66
C TYR A 1001 -38.76 34.45 -13.86
N VAL A 1002 -39.93 34.06 -13.35
CA VAL A 1002 -40.13 32.87 -12.50
C VAL A 1002 -39.90 31.63 -13.35
N LEU A 1003 -39.05 30.71 -12.88
CA LEU A 1003 -38.75 29.46 -13.57
C LEU A 1003 -39.90 28.46 -13.40
N LEU A 1004 -40.56 28.13 -14.51
CA LEU A 1004 -41.61 27.10 -14.55
C LEU A 1004 -41.03 25.74 -14.94
N ASP A 1005 -40.33 25.70 -16.08
CA ASP A 1005 -39.67 24.50 -16.60
C ASP A 1005 -38.19 24.77 -16.87
N ILE A 1006 -37.34 23.79 -16.56
CA ILE A 1006 -35.92 23.79 -16.94
C ILE A 1006 -35.72 22.70 -18.00
N ILE A 1007 -35.47 23.12 -19.23
CA ILE A 1007 -35.25 22.23 -20.38
C ILE A 1007 -33.76 21.89 -20.50
N GLY A 1008 -32.90 22.90 -20.31
CA GLY A 1008 -31.46 22.80 -20.52
C GLY A 1008 -31.08 22.92 -22.00
N LYS A 1009 -29.88 23.47 -22.25
CA LYS A 1009 -29.30 23.59 -23.59
C LYS A 1009 -28.79 22.25 -24.11
N ASP A 1010 -28.22 21.45 -23.21
CA ASP A 1010 -27.57 20.20 -23.53
C ASP A 1010 -28.55 19.03 -23.41
N ASN A 1011 -28.61 18.19 -24.45
CA ASN A 1011 -29.42 16.96 -24.43
C ASN A 1011 -28.74 15.86 -23.60
N GLY A 1012 -29.55 15.07 -22.91
CA GLY A 1012 -29.12 13.81 -22.30
C GLY A 1012 -29.05 13.82 -20.78
N PHE A 1013 -29.93 14.56 -20.11
CA PHE A 1013 -30.03 14.65 -18.65
C PHE A 1013 -31.41 14.27 -18.09
N GLY A 1014 -32.43 14.16 -18.94
CA GLY A 1014 -33.82 13.95 -18.54
C GLY A 1014 -34.53 12.80 -19.25
N VAL A 1015 -35.79 13.03 -19.62
CA VAL A 1015 -36.73 12.04 -20.16
C VAL A 1015 -36.33 11.51 -21.54
N GLU A 1016 -35.54 12.25 -22.29
CA GLU A 1016 -34.96 11.84 -23.57
C GLU A 1016 -34.08 10.60 -23.43
N ASN A 1017 -33.36 10.45 -22.31
CA ASN A 1017 -32.60 9.24 -22.00
C ASN A 1017 -33.53 8.06 -21.70
N LEU A 1018 -34.64 8.29 -21.00
CA LEU A 1018 -35.62 7.24 -20.71
C LEU A 1018 -36.28 6.73 -21.99
N ARG A 1019 -36.60 7.63 -22.93
CA ARG A 1019 -37.12 7.28 -24.26
C ARG A 1019 -36.11 6.46 -25.06
N ALA A 1020 -34.85 6.88 -25.07
CA ALA A 1020 -33.79 6.18 -25.80
C ALA A 1020 -33.47 4.80 -25.16
N ALA A 1021 -33.41 4.72 -23.83
CA ALA A 1021 -33.31 3.49 -23.07
C ALA A 1021 -34.46 2.50 -23.39
N GLY A 1022 -35.69 2.99 -23.47
CA GLY A 1022 -36.85 2.18 -23.87
C GLY A 1022 -36.71 1.62 -25.29
N THR A 1023 -36.10 2.39 -26.19
CA THR A 1023 -35.90 2.01 -27.59
C THR A 1023 -34.88 0.86 -27.71
N ILE A 1024 -33.74 0.95 -27.03
CA ILE A 1024 -32.73 -0.13 -27.01
C ILE A 1024 -33.19 -1.38 -26.25
N ALA A 1025 -34.06 -1.22 -25.25
CA ALA A 1025 -34.71 -2.35 -24.59
C ALA A 1025 -35.62 -3.09 -25.57
N GLY A 1026 -36.44 -2.35 -26.33
CA GLY A 1026 -37.30 -2.91 -27.37
C GLY A 1026 -36.51 -3.66 -28.45
N GLU A 1027 -35.44 -3.05 -28.98
CA GLU A 1027 -34.58 -3.70 -29.97
C GLU A 1027 -33.85 -4.92 -29.39
N SER A 1028 -33.39 -4.86 -28.14
CA SER A 1028 -32.74 -6.02 -27.51
C SER A 1028 -33.70 -7.20 -27.31
N SER A 1029 -34.98 -6.92 -27.03
CA SER A 1029 -36.00 -7.96 -26.98
C SER A 1029 -36.17 -8.63 -28.34
N ARG A 1030 -36.24 -7.85 -29.42
CA ARG A 1030 -36.37 -8.39 -30.79
C ARG A 1030 -35.13 -9.16 -31.23
N ALA A 1031 -33.94 -8.62 -30.93
CA ALA A 1031 -32.67 -9.26 -31.28
C ALA A 1031 -32.52 -10.64 -30.62
N TYR A 1032 -33.03 -10.84 -29.40
CA TYR A 1032 -33.00 -12.16 -28.76
C TYR A 1032 -33.81 -13.22 -29.52
N ASP A 1033 -34.95 -12.83 -30.08
CA ASP A 1033 -35.83 -13.75 -30.83
C ASP A 1033 -35.23 -14.10 -32.22
N GLU A 1034 -34.41 -13.22 -32.79
CA GLU A 1034 -33.88 -13.37 -34.17
C GLU A 1034 -32.41 -13.83 -34.24
N ILE A 1035 -31.55 -13.43 -33.31
CA ILE A 1035 -30.10 -13.73 -33.33
C ILE A 1035 -29.58 -14.22 -31.97
N VAL A 1036 -28.38 -14.79 -31.97
CA VAL A 1036 -27.71 -15.17 -30.71
C VAL A 1036 -27.25 -13.91 -29.97
N THR A 1037 -27.88 -13.63 -28.83
CA THR A 1037 -27.47 -12.56 -27.91
C THR A 1037 -26.75 -13.12 -26.69
N ILE A 1038 -25.61 -12.53 -26.33
CA ILE A 1038 -24.86 -12.86 -25.11
C ILE A 1038 -24.45 -11.57 -24.43
N SER A 1039 -24.55 -11.51 -23.09
CA SER A 1039 -24.08 -10.38 -22.29
C SER A 1039 -23.01 -10.83 -21.29
N MET A 1040 -21.93 -10.06 -21.16
CA MET A 1040 -20.89 -10.27 -20.16
C MET A 1040 -20.82 -9.04 -19.24
N VAL A 1041 -20.99 -9.24 -17.93
CA VAL A 1041 -20.92 -8.17 -16.94
C VAL A 1041 -19.53 -8.17 -16.31
N THR A 1042 -18.75 -7.12 -16.55
CA THR A 1042 -17.34 -7.05 -16.12
C THR A 1042 -17.14 -6.16 -14.89
N CYS A 1043 -17.95 -5.11 -14.71
CA CYS A 1043 -17.87 -4.20 -13.55
C CYS A 1043 -19.23 -4.09 -12.87
N ARG A 1044 -20.14 -3.31 -13.44
CA ARG A 1044 -21.51 -3.18 -12.93
C ARG A 1044 -22.47 -2.87 -14.06
N ALA A 1045 -23.68 -3.39 -13.96
CA ALA A 1045 -24.80 -3.10 -14.83
C ALA A 1045 -25.91 -2.49 -13.98
N ILE A 1046 -26.25 -1.22 -14.24
CA ILE A 1046 -27.20 -0.45 -13.44
C ILE A 1046 -28.40 -0.03 -14.29
N GLY A 1047 -29.61 -0.12 -13.75
CA GLY A 1047 -30.83 0.36 -14.41
C GLY A 1047 -31.04 -0.28 -15.78
N ILE A 1048 -31.08 0.52 -16.86
CA ILE A 1048 -31.20 0.00 -18.23
C ILE A 1048 -30.11 -1.02 -18.58
N GLY A 1049 -28.88 -0.85 -18.08
CA GLY A 1049 -27.80 -1.81 -18.29
C GLY A 1049 -28.13 -3.19 -17.74
N ALA A 1050 -28.78 -3.27 -16.57
CA ALA A 1050 -29.25 -4.52 -15.99
C ALA A 1050 -30.39 -5.14 -16.80
N TYR A 1051 -31.32 -4.31 -17.31
CA TYR A 1051 -32.38 -4.78 -18.19
C TYR A 1051 -31.86 -5.33 -19.51
N LEU A 1052 -30.89 -4.68 -20.17
CA LEU A 1052 -30.30 -5.17 -21.42
C LEU A 1052 -29.63 -6.54 -21.23
N VAL A 1053 -28.92 -6.72 -20.11
CA VAL A 1053 -28.33 -8.00 -19.73
C VAL A 1053 -29.41 -9.07 -19.58
N ARG A 1054 -30.53 -8.74 -18.91
CA ARG A 1054 -31.67 -9.66 -18.74
C ARG A 1054 -32.36 -9.97 -20.07
N LEU A 1055 -32.61 -8.97 -20.91
CA LEU A 1055 -33.27 -9.09 -22.21
C LEU A 1055 -32.42 -9.91 -23.19
N GLY A 1056 -31.09 -9.82 -23.10
CA GLY A 1056 -30.17 -10.69 -23.85
C GLY A 1056 -30.14 -12.16 -23.39
N GLN A 1057 -30.77 -12.48 -22.25
CA GLN A 1057 -30.94 -13.79 -21.59
C GLN A 1057 -29.67 -14.54 -21.20
N ARG A 1058 -28.69 -14.69 -22.09
CA ARG A 1058 -27.45 -15.44 -21.85
C ARG A 1058 -26.45 -14.50 -21.18
N VAL A 1059 -26.16 -14.75 -19.90
CA VAL A 1059 -25.35 -13.84 -19.06
C VAL A 1059 -24.13 -14.55 -18.51
N ILE A 1060 -22.97 -13.93 -18.66
CA ILE A 1060 -21.73 -14.29 -17.99
C ILE A 1060 -21.40 -13.16 -17.01
N GLN A 1061 -21.30 -13.47 -15.72
CA GLN A 1061 -21.01 -12.48 -14.69
C GLN A 1061 -19.65 -12.75 -14.08
N VAL A 1062 -18.74 -11.77 -14.14
CA VAL A 1062 -17.43 -11.88 -13.48
C VAL A 1062 -17.60 -11.84 -11.96
N GLU A 1063 -16.89 -12.69 -11.22
CA GLU A 1063 -16.86 -12.69 -9.75
C GLU A 1063 -16.37 -11.31 -9.26
N ASN A 1064 -17.23 -10.57 -8.53
CA ASN A 1064 -17.10 -9.15 -8.11
C ASN A 1064 -17.80 -8.10 -8.99
N SER A 1065 -18.47 -8.51 -10.06
CA SER A 1065 -19.35 -7.61 -10.81
C SER A 1065 -20.78 -7.63 -10.27
N HIS A 1066 -21.55 -6.55 -10.50
CA HIS A 1066 -22.91 -6.41 -9.95
C HIS A 1066 -23.96 -6.10 -11.01
N ILE A 1067 -25.12 -6.76 -10.91
CA ILE A 1067 -26.32 -6.44 -11.71
C ILE A 1067 -27.36 -5.89 -10.75
N ILE A 1068 -27.62 -4.58 -10.80
CA ILE A 1068 -28.49 -3.90 -9.83
C ILE A 1068 -29.38 -2.87 -10.52
N LEU A 1069 -30.51 -2.53 -9.90
CA LEU A 1069 -31.34 -1.39 -10.35
C LEU A 1069 -30.98 -0.10 -9.62
N THR A 1070 -30.64 -0.21 -8.33
CA THR A 1070 -30.37 0.94 -7.45
C THR A 1070 -29.25 0.59 -6.47
N GLY A 1071 -28.34 1.54 -6.22
CA GLY A 1071 -27.23 1.35 -5.28
C GLY A 1071 -27.70 1.30 -3.82
N VAL A 1072 -26.98 0.54 -2.98
CA VAL A 1072 -27.31 0.34 -1.56
C VAL A 1072 -27.36 1.65 -0.76
N THR A 1073 -26.50 2.62 -1.07
CA THR A 1073 -26.49 3.93 -0.40
C THR A 1073 -27.75 4.75 -0.67
N ALA A 1074 -28.32 4.65 -1.88
CA ALA A 1074 -29.60 5.27 -2.20
C ALA A 1074 -30.74 4.53 -1.50
N LEU A 1075 -30.70 3.18 -1.48
CA LEU A 1075 -31.67 2.37 -0.75
C LEU A 1075 -31.64 2.58 0.76
N ASN A 1076 -30.51 2.93 1.37
CA ASN A 1076 -30.45 3.20 2.82
C ASN A 1076 -31.02 4.59 3.17
N LYS A 1077 -31.04 5.52 2.22
CA LYS A 1077 -31.63 6.86 2.41
C LYS A 1077 -33.15 6.86 2.32
N VAL A 1078 -33.74 6.00 1.48
CA VAL A 1078 -35.19 5.98 1.24
C VAL A 1078 -36.00 5.56 2.49
N PRO A 1079 -35.60 4.55 3.28
CA PRO A 1079 -36.25 4.18 4.53
C PRO A 1079 -35.82 5.04 5.73
N CYS A 1080 -34.78 5.88 5.60
CA CYS A 1080 -34.12 6.56 6.72
C CYS A 1080 -33.65 5.61 7.84
N SER A 1081 -33.26 4.37 7.52
CA SER A 1081 -32.72 3.43 8.51
C SER A 1081 -31.23 3.21 8.27
N SER A 1082 -30.40 4.16 8.69
CA SER A 1082 -28.98 3.89 8.92
C SER A 1082 -28.74 3.76 10.42
N ALA A 1083 -28.49 2.51 10.84
CA ALA A 1083 -27.72 2.13 12.03
C ALA A 1083 -28.27 2.51 13.42
N VAL A 1084 -29.04 1.58 14.01
CA VAL A 1084 -28.71 1.01 15.32
C VAL A 1084 -28.82 -0.51 15.17
N PRO A 1085 -27.81 -1.34 15.53
CA PRO A 1085 -28.07 -2.76 15.72
C PRO A 1085 -29.05 -2.88 16.89
N ILE A 1086 -30.32 -3.10 16.59
CA ILE A 1086 -31.31 -3.52 17.57
C ILE A 1086 -30.71 -4.76 18.25
N PRO A 1087 -30.67 -4.85 19.59
CA PRO A 1087 -30.30 -6.09 20.26
C PRO A 1087 -31.20 -7.19 19.70
N TRP A 1088 -30.59 -8.26 19.19
CA TRP A 1088 -31.32 -9.40 18.66
C TRP A 1088 -32.09 -10.06 19.81
N GLU A 1089 -33.32 -9.63 20.05
CA GLU A 1089 -34.30 -10.45 20.74
C GLU A 1089 -34.76 -11.55 19.78
N GLU A 1090 -34.78 -12.76 20.30
CA GLU A 1090 -35.03 -13.99 19.57
C GLU A 1090 -36.36 -13.94 18.79
N GLY A 1091 -36.29 -14.13 17.48
CA GLY A 1091 -37.46 -14.50 16.66
C GLY A 1091 -37.94 -13.46 15.65
N ALA A 1092 -37.15 -13.18 14.61
CA ALA A 1092 -37.68 -12.66 13.34
C ALA A 1092 -36.86 -13.19 12.15
N VAL A 1093 -37.52 -13.92 11.26
CA VAL A 1093 -36.96 -14.50 10.03
C VAL A 1093 -36.65 -13.36 9.04
N PRO A 1094 -35.49 -13.36 8.34
CA PRO A 1094 -35.24 -12.36 7.30
C PRO A 1094 -36.22 -12.54 6.15
N TRP A 1095 -36.90 -11.47 5.76
CA TRP A 1095 -37.65 -11.39 4.51
C TRP A 1095 -36.67 -11.44 3.32
N GLN A 1096 -36.30 -12.65 2.91
CA GLN A 1096 -35.85 -12.88 1.54
C GLN A 1096 -37.07 -12.70 0.63
N VAL A 1097 -37.06 -11.65 -0.18
CA VAL A 1097 -37.87 -11.64 -1.41
C VAL A 1097 -37.30 -12.72 -2.31
N ALA A 1098 -37.82 -13.93 -2.15
CA ALA A 1098 -37.60 -15.02 -3.07
C ALA A 1098 -38.29 -14.65 -4.39
N LEU A 1099 -37.50 -14.40 -5.43
CA LEU A 1099 -37.96 -14.56 -6.80
C LEU A 1099 -38.11 -16.07 -7.05
N THR A 1100 -39.21 -16.65 -6.55
CA THR A 1100 -39.65 -17.98 -6.95
C THR A 1100 -40.31 -17.86 -8.33
N SER A 1101 -39.64 -18.39 -9.34
CA SER A 1101 -40.22 -18.69 -10.64
C SER A 1101 -41.45 -19.60 -10.46
N PRO A 1102 -42.64 -19.28 -10.98
CA PRO A 1102 -43.68 -20.27 -11.18
C PRO A 1102 -43.34 -21.05 -12.45
N CYS A 1103 -42.69 -22.20 -12.30
CA CYS A 1103 -42.65 -23.21 -13.37
C CYS A 1103 -44.08 -23.74 -13.55
N VAL A 1104 -44.78 -23.20 -14.55
CA VAL A 1104 -46.01 -23.80 -15.08
C VAL A 1104 -45.63 -25.11 -15.77
N GLY A 1105 -45.88 -26.23 -15.09
CA GLY A 1105 -45.81 -27.54 -15.70
C GLY A 1105 -46.89 -27.67 -16.77
N ARG A 1106 -46.48 -27.69 -18.05
CA ARG A 1106 -47.26 -28.36 -19.09
C ARG A 1106 -46.82 -29.81 -19.14
N GLY A 1107 -47.74 -30.70 -18.79
CA GLY A 1107 -47.58 -32.14 -18.98
C GLY A 1107 -47.45 -32.48 -20.46
N GLY A 1108 -46.53 -33.39 -20.75
CA GLY A 1108 -46.33 -34.00 -22.05
C GLY A 1108 -45.59 -35.32 -21.87
N ASN A 1109 -46.35 -36.42 -21.96
CA ASN A 1109 -45.87 -37.79 -21.96
C ASN A 1109 -44.78 -38.03 -23.02
N SER A 1110 -43.68 -38.68 -22.62
CA SER A 1110 -43.04 -39.72 -23.43
C SER A 1110 -41.98 -40.47 -22.61
N ASN A 1111 -42.18 -41.78 -22.46
CA ASN A 1111 -41.21 -42.76 -21.92
C ASN A 1111 -39.84 -42.66 -22.61
N PRO A 1112 -38.73 -42.99 -21.92
CA PRO A 1112 -37.51 -43.47 -22.55
C PRO A 1112 -37.36 -44.98 -22.32
N SER A 1113 -37.51 -45.76 -23.38
CA SER A 1113 -36.93 -47.09 -23.51
C SER A 1113 -35.60 -46.98 -24.28
N ASP A 1114 -34.64 -47.77 -23.82
CA ASP A 1114 -33.45 -48.27 -24.53
C ASP A 1114 -32.13 -47.46 -24.56
N GLN A 1115 -31.22 -47.97 -23.73
CA GLN A 1115 -29.92 -48.58 -24.05
C GLN A 1115 -28.90 -47.88 -24.98
N ARG A 1116 -27.69 -47.73 -24.42
CA ARG A 1116 -26.34 -48.01 -24.99
C ARG A 1116 -25.97 -47.33 -26.32
N GLU A 1117 -25.04 -46.37 -26.27
CA GLU A 1117 -23.58 -46.53 -26.46
C GLU A 1117 -22.85 -45.29 -25.95
#